data_AF-A0A5S9IPJ6-F1
#
_entry.id   AF-A0A5S9IPJ6-F1
#
_cell.length_a   1.000
_cell.length_b   1.000
_cell.length_c   1.000
_cell.angle_alpha   90.00
_cell.angle_beta   90.00
_cell.angle_gamma   90.00
#
_symmetry.space_group_name_H-M   'P 1'
#
loop_
_entity.id
_entity.type
_entity.pdbx_description
1 polymer ?
#
loop_
_entity_poly.entity_id
_entity_poly.type
_entity_poly.pdbx_seq_one_letter_code
_entity_poly.pdbx_strand_id
1 'polypeptide(L)'
;MVKFNFVRREVNVKLVYYGPGLSGKTTSLEVIQQKIPPENCGKLTSISTEQDRTLFFDFLPLDLAPVTVGGLKLKVRLFTVPGQTFYNATRKLVLQGADGVVFVADSQVKKLDENIDSLQNLKENLEEYDEDIRDIPLVMQWNKRDLPDILPVEELEKHLNLYNSPSFESIAVTGEGIYSGLKELCTLVVTRVRAKMEESIKNDATPIIESSTTEDKLASTTEEMAAQDKSTSETGDTQDKTEQKSRPILFKKIPHTKRFKKQDSIINESSFAFSKNTHDEESSSVSTDTNDKESPITKETSDSVSVTKGTSDKDASDSVAKETGDSVSQETSDEEISDSVPQETSDSVPQETSDKETSDSVPQETSDKETSDSVSVAKNDYVHLLKKGKLYRTQKIELLDLSGETFDNEVVLENLVIGELRAHETKFLKDVVLRNVTIDKIAMGGVYRTEEIDSTAYDASETQITESTQHKQKPAHFAQKLIVDSVNIHECAHFDGVEFGDDVEWKYVKMPTPQETQDVFVAMRYAKFTKRFSMVGCRFEAVDMREAQFRERVHISGTTFAGLVDFSRALGNAGAKFMEEFTIRECNFLQCVRWQGIDSYMKFSILASGFQENVFLSEARFHDEIVILDCKFHGQVTFHLSNFTRDVHLAKNAFSEVVCEEIHCDSKLYLQGSTMQSLQMDNCRCEKECNFANLDCGSLSLKSSIFNGVVNFSLSKFNGRCDLSAALFAQKADFRGVKFGDCIAMNHLDADKLLISWQQVDGKLESENKRQYAQAAEEYSILKTIFAVRNQYDDLDEVYYRYRQMQRKKLRISPLHPLQTLQRFAEFCALDRCCGYGTKPFRIAFASIIAVLVFACCYSLFPNQFVYIGPTSTPVLFDWTSSIYFSMATFTTMGFGDWVLQPYSFFRFVVAIEAFVGIFAMVLFVAAFTRKVIRS
;
A
#
# COMPACT_ATOMS: atom_id res chain seq x y z
N MET A 1 11.69 -6.60 12.62
CA MET A 1 11.44 -5.31 13.26
C MET A 1 10.05 -5.30 13.84
N VAL A 2 9.96 -5.10 15.16
CA VAL A 2 8.78 -5.41 15.98
C VAL A 2 7.64 -4.45 15.69
N LYS A 3 6.45 -4.96 15.35
CA LYS A 3 5.25 -4.12 15.15
C LYS A 3 4.49 -3.94 16.47
N PHE A 4 4.57 -2.74 17.06
CA PHE A 4 3.73 -2.32 18.18
C PHE A 4 2.34 -1.92 17.69
N ASN A 5 1.28 -2.43 18.32
CA ASN A 5 -0.11 -2.05 18.08
C ASN A 5 -0.71 -1.54 19.39
N PHE A 6 -0.54 -0.24 19.63
CA PHE A 6 -0.99 0.42 20.87
C PHE A 6 -2.53 0.37 21.03
N VAL A 7 -3.27 0.44 19.93
CA VAL A 7 -4.76 0.38 19.91
C VAL A 7 -5.30 -0.91 20.51
N ARG A 8 -4.72 -2.07 20.16
CA ARG A 8 -5.09 -3.38 20.75
C ARG A 8 -4.33 -3.71 22.04
N ARG A 9 -3.37 -2.86 22.42
CA ARG A 9 -2.33 -3.12 23.42
C ARG A 9 -1.55 -4.42 23.16
N GLU A 10 -1.04 -4.58 21.94
CA GLU A 10 -0.34 -5.78 21.46
C GLU A 10 1.05 -5.47 20.89
N VAL A 11 2.01 -6.37 21.08
CA VAL A 11 3.34 -6.37 20.45
C VAL A 11 3.42 -7.60 19.56
N ASN A 12 3.59 -7.38 18.26
CA ASN A 12 3.61 -8.44 17.26
C ASN A 12 5.07 -8.73 16.84
N VAL A 13 5.57 -9.88 17.30
CA VAL A 13 6.93 -10.40 17.06
C VAL A 13 6.92 -11.45 15.93
N LYS A 14 7.89 -11.40 15.03
CA LYS A 14 8.13 -12.37 13.96
C LYS A 14 9.37 -13.22 14.25
N LEU A 15 9.20 -14.54 14.45
CA LEU A 15 10.30 -15.49 14.63
C LEU A 15 10.43 -16.40 13.41
N VAL A 16 11.66 -16.66 12.97
CA VAL A 16 11.93 -17.47 11.77
C VAL A 16 12.74 -18.73 12.12
N TYR A 17 12.23 -19.89 11.74
CA TYR A 17 12.93 -21.17 11.80
C TYR A 17 13.72 -21.38 10.50
N TYR A 18 15.05 -21.29 10.59
CA TYR A 18 16.00 -21.35 9.46
C TYR A 18 16.80 -22.67 9.45
N GLY A 19 17.56 -22.95 8.38
CA GLY A 19 18.45 -24.12 8.27
C GLY A 19 18.26 -24.93 6.97
N PRO A 20 18.98 -26.05 6.77
CA PRO A 20 19.02 -26.79 5.49
C PRO A 20 17.81 -27.68 5.19
N GLY A 21 17.89 -28.42 4.08
CA GLY A 21 16.86 -29.35 3.61
C GLY A 21 16.51 -30.41 4.67
N LEU A 22 15.21 -30.58 4.94
CA LEU A 22 14.68 -31.61 5.84
C LEU A 22 15.22 -31.58 7.29
N SER A 23 15.78 -30.45 7.77
CA SER A 23 16.35 -30.37 9.13
C SER A 23 15.34 -30.42 10.28
N GLY A 24 14.02 -30.40 10.00
CA GLY A 24 12.95 -30.55 11.00
C GLY A 24 12.27 -29.26 11.47
N LYS A 25 12.40 -28.16 10.69
CA LYS A 25 11.72 -26.88 10.92
C LYS A 25 10.20 -27.02 11.06
N THR A 26 9.53 -27.58 10.04
CA THR A 26 8.07 -27.79 10.01
C THR A 26 7.61 -28.63 11.20
N THR A 27 8.28 -29.76 11.47
CA THR A 27 8.02 -30.62 12.63
C THR A 27 8.15 -29.90 13.98
N SER A 28 9.06 -28.93 14.07
CA SER A 28 9.17 -28.10 15.27
C SER A 28 7.92 -27.22 15.46
N LEU A 29 7.37 -26.63 14.39
CA LEU A 29 6.10 -25.87 14.45
C LEU A 29 4.88 -26.77 14.68
N GLU A 30 4.82 -27.96 14.07
CA GLU A 30 3.76 -28.96 14.30
C GLU A 30 3.69 -29.35 15.79
N VAL A 31 4.85 -29.63 16.41
CA VAL A 31 4.95 -29.88 17.86
C VAL A 31 4.52 -28.67 18.69
N ILE A 32 4.92 -27.45 18.30
CA ILE A 32 4.52 -26.23 19.01
C ILE A 32 3.00 -26.06 18.95
N GLN A 33 2.37 -26.34 17.79
CA GLN A 33 0.91 -26.33 17.67
C GLN A 33 0.24 -27.38 18.57
N GLN A 34 0.80 -28.59 18.64
CA GLN A 34 0.25 -29.68 19.47
C GLN A 34 0.41 -29.45 20.98
N LYS A 35 1.45 -28.73 21.42
CA LYS A 35 1.77 -28.54 22.85
C LYS A 35 1.22 -27.25 23.46
N ILE A 36 0.74 -26.28 22.66
CA ILE A 36 0.12 -25.04 23.14
C ILE A 36 -1.42 -25.20 23.16
N PRO A 37 -2.14 -24.70 24.20
CA PRO A 37 -3.59 -24.74 24.24
C PRO A 37 -4.25 -24.11 22.99
N PRO A 38 -5.34 -24.70 22.45
CA PRO A 38 -5.95 -24.26 21.19
C PRO A 38 -6.61 -22.87 21.27
N GLU A 39 -6.86 -22.36 22.48
CA GLU A 39 -7.28 -20.98 22.74
C GLU A 39 -6.17 -19.94 22.49
N ASN A 40 -4.90 -20.36 22.60
CA ASN A 40 -3.69 -19.54 22.47
C ASN A 40 -2.88 -19.85 21.20
N CYS A 41 -3.39 -20.74 20.34
CA CYS A 41 -2.69 -21.27 19.18
C CYS A 41 -3.57 -21.23 17.94
N GLY A 42 -3.14 -20.50 16.90
CA GLY A 42 -3.85 -20.47 15.62
C GLY A 42 -3.69 -21.76 14.81
N LYS A 43 -4.37 -21.80 13.66
CA LYS A 43 -4.21 -22.89 12.70
C LYS A 43 -2.86 -22.76 11.98
N LEU A 44 -2.00 -23.78 12.11
CA LEU A 44 -0.82 -23.95 11.26
C LEU A 44 -1.24 -23.90 9.79
N THR A 45 -0.69 -22.94 9.07
CA THR A 45 -1.06 -22.63 7.68
C THR A 45 0.19 -22.75 6.83
N SER A 46 0.39 -23.92 6.23
CA SER A 46 1.39 -24.12 5.18
C SER A 46 0.87 -23.49 3.88
N ILE A 47 1.60 -22.52 3.34
CA ILE A 47 1.26 -21.85 2.09
C ILE A 47 2.00 -22.56 0.95
N SER A 48 1.24 -23.03 -0.03
CA SER A 48 1.73 -23.75 -1.20
C SER A 48 1.12 -23.23 -2.49
N THR A 49 1.98 -22.88 -3.45
CA THR A 49 1.59 -22.45 -4.80
C THR A 49 1.14 -23.64 -5.64
N GLU A 50 0.04 -23.52 -6.39
CA GLU A 50 -0.52 -24.65 -7.18
C GLU A 50 0.42 -25.18 -8.27
N GLN A 51 1.34 -24.34 -8.77
CA GLN A 51 2.17 -24.65 -9.94
C GLN A 51 3.56 -25.23 -9.57
N ASP A 52 4.16 -24.79 -8.46
CA ASP A 52 5.42 -25.32 -7.94
C ASP A 52 5.16 -26.26 -6.74
N ARG A 53 5.38 -27.57 -6.92
CA ARG A 53 5.22 -28.64 -5.92
C ARG A 53 6.22 -28.59 -4.74
N THR A 54 6.85 -27.44 -4.49
CA THR A 54 8.05 -27.32 -3.66
C THR A 54 8.15 -26.01 -2.87
N LEU A 55 7.28 -25.02 -3.11
CA LEU A 55 7.14 -23.88 -2.21
C LEU A 55 6.25 -24.28 -1.03
N PHE A 56 6.90 -24.49 0.12
CA PHE A 56 6.25 -24.65 1.42
C PHE A 56 6.95 -23.72 2.40
N PHE A 57 6.18 -22.83 3.02
CA PHE A 57 6.52 -22.25 4.31
C PHE A 57 5.31 -22.30 5.23
N ASP A 58 5.58 -22.52 6.51
CA ASP A 58 4.58 -22.80 7.52
C ASP A 58 4.42 -21.57 8.41
N PHE A 59 3.19 -21.08 8.53
CA PHE A 59 2.84 -19.95 9.39
C PHE A 59 2.05 -20.43 10.62
N LEU A 60 2.52 -20.07 11.81
CA LEU A 60 1.83 -20.35 13.07
C LEU A 60 1.77 -19.10 13.98
N PRO A 61 0.58 -18.49 14.15
CA PRO A 61 0.40 -17.41 15.12
C PRO A 61 0.07 -17.96 16.51
N LEU A 62 0.70 -17.38 17.53
CA LEU A 62 0.58 -17.73 18.95
C LEU A 62 0.22 -16.47 19.75
N ASP A 63 -0.77 -16.57 20.63
CA ASP A 63 -1.06 -15.55 21.65
C ASP A 63 -0.45 -16.02 22.97
N LEU A 64 0.49 -15.24 23.52
CA LEU A 64 1.20 -15.60 24.74
C LEU A 64 0.71 -14.84 25.97
N ALA A 65 -0.57 -14.42 25.99
CA ALA A 65 -1.21 -13.90 27.20
C ALA A 65 -1.05 -14.91 28.37
N PRO A 66 -0.27 -14.61 29.42
CA PRO A 66 -0.18 -13.29 30.06
C PRO A 66 1.16 -12.52 29.90
N VAL A 67 2.07 -12.95 29.03
CA VAL A 67 3.37 -12.29 28.81
C VAL A 67 3.16 -10.88 28.25
N THR A 68 3.74 -9.89 28.93
CA THR A 68 3.66 -8.48 28.52
C THR A 68 5.03 -7.81 28.40
N VAL A 69 5.10 -6.83 27.50
CA VAL A 69 6.26 -5.98 27.23
C VAL A 69 5.78 -4.53 27.28
N GLY A 70 6.25 -3.73 28.24
CA GLY A 70 5.75 -2.36 28.43
C GLY A 70 4.24 -2.26 28.71
N GLY A 71 3.63 -3.30 29.30
CA GLY A 71 2.17 -3.37 29.52
C GLY A 71 1.34 -3.82 28.30
N LEU A 72 1.98 -4.06 27.16
CA LEU A 72 1.36 -4.57 25.94
C LEU A 72 1.48 -6.11 25.87
N LYS A 73 0.44 -6.81 25.40
CA LYS A 73 0.39 -8.28 25.23
C LYS A 73 1.34 -8.76 24.14
N LEU A 74 2.08 -9.85 24.37
CA LEU A 74 2.96 -10.43 23.37
C LEU A 74 2.22 -11.41 22.44
N LYS A 75 2.19 -11.11 21.14
CA LYS A 75 1.79 -12.03 20.07
C LYS A 75 3.00 -12.43 19.23
N VAL A 76 3.17 -13.73 19.02
CA VAL A 76 4.32 -14.31 18.31
C VAL A 76 3.83 -14.94 17.01
N ARG A 77 4.55 -14.72 15.91
CA ARG A 77 4.27 -15.30 14.61
C ARG A 77 5.48 -16.10 14.15
N LEU A 78 5.35 -17.42 14.12
CA LEU A 78 6.40 -18.33 13.67
C LEU A 78 6.29 -18.53 12.15
N PHE A 79 7.44 -18.56 11.49
CA PHE A 79 7.58 -18.88 10.06
C PHE A 79 8.70 -19.90 9.86
N THR A 80 8.54 -20.86 8.94
CA THR A 80 9.66 -21.69 8.44
C THR A 80 10.21 -21.14 7.12
N VAL A 81 11.44 -21.51 6.74
CA VAL A 81 11.97 -21.26 5.39
C VAL A 81 12.05 -22.54 4.55
N PRO A 82 11.86 -22.47 3.21
CA PRO A 82 12.03 -23.64 2.35
C PRO A 82 13.47 -24.15 2.42
N GLY A 83 13.61 -25.44 2.71
CA GLY A 83 14.90 -26.04 3.06
C GLY A 83 15.90 -26.14 1.90
N GLN A 84 15.45 -26.15 0.64
CA GLN A 84 16.31 -26.31 -0.53
C GLN A 84 17.01 -24.98 -0.92
N THR A 85 18.26 -25.07 -1.40
CA THR A 85 19.11 -23.91 -1.74
C THR A 85 18.63 -23.11 -2.95
N PHE A 86 17.84 -23.71 -3.85
CA PHE A 86 17.27 -23.03 -5.02
C PHE A 86 16.34 -21.86 -4.67
N TYR A 87 15.75 -21.84 -3.47
CA TYR A 87 14.71 -20.86 -3.06
C TYR A 87 15.28 -19.70 -2.22
N ASN A 88 16.44 -19.15 -2.58
CA ASN A 88 17.04 -18.06 -1.79
C ASN A 88 16.15 -16.80 -1.73
N ALA A 89 15.45 -16.46 -2.81
CA ALA A 89 14.50 -15.34 -2.81
C ALA A 89 13.38 -15.51 -1.77
N THR A 90 12.86 -16.73 -1.60
CA THR A 90 11.84 -17.05 -0.59
C THR A 90 12.42 -17.05 0.82
N ARG A 91 13.65 -17.57 1.01
CA ARG A 91 14.39 -17.49 2.28
C ARG A 91 14.57 -16.03 2.72
N LYS A 92 14.98 -15.16 1.80
CA LYS A 92 15.12 -13.71 2.01
C LYS A 92 13.77 -13.07 2.36
N LEU A 93 12.71 -13.31 1.57
CA LEU A 93 11.36 -12.78 1.85
C LEU A 93 10.83 -13.20 3.22
N VAL A 94 11.03 -14.46 3.63
CA VAL A 94 10.62 -14.92 4.97
C VAL A 94 11.48 -14.28 6.08
N LEU A 95 12.77 -14.02 5.86
CA LEU A 95 13.60 -13.27 6.80
C LEU A 95 13.23 -11.78 6.93
N GLN A 96 12.59 -11.17 5.91
CA GLN A 96 12.28 -9.74 5.90
C GLN A 96 11.53 -9.31 7.18
N GLY A 97 12.12 -8.39 7.94
CA GLY A 97 11.51 -7.88 9.17
C GLY A 97 11.35 -8.92 10.29
N ALA A 98 12.12 -10.01 10.29
CA ALA A 98 12.25 -10.89 11.46
C ALA A 98 12.70 -10.11 12.72
N ASP A 99 12.39 -10.66 13.88
CA ASP A 99 12.77 -10.14 15.20
C ASP A 99 13.66 -11.11 15.98
N GLY A 100 13.70 -12.39 15.56
CA GLY A 100 14.56 -13.43 16.10
C GLY A 100 14.53 -14.69 15.22
N VAL A 101 15.56 -15.53 15.33
CA VAL A 101 15.79 -16.70 14.47
C VAL A 101 16.12 -17.94 15.31
N VAL A 102 15.53 -19.08 14.96
CA VAL A 102 16.02 -20.41 15.38
C VAL A 102 16.75 -21.05 14.20
N PHE A 103 18.03 -21.38 14.36
CA PHE A 103 18.77 -22.13 13.35
C PHE A 103 18.66 -23.64 13.63
N VAL A 104 17.85 -24.35 12.84
CA VAL A 104 17.64 -25.79 12.98
C VAL A 104 18.64 -26.56 12.14
N ALA A 105 19.71 -27.04 12.79
CA ALA A 105 20.70 -27.91 12.19
C ALA A 105 20.27 -29.39 12.26
N ASP A 106 20.64 -30.16 11.25
CA ASP A 106 20.53 -31.63 11.26
C ASP A 106 21.81 -32.22 11.87
N SER A 107 21.72 -32.96 12.97
CA SER A 107 22.91 -33.49 13.67
C SER A 107 23.66 -34.59 12.88
N GLN A 108 23.10 -35.11 11.78
CA GLN A 108 23.73 -36.19 11.01
C GLN A 108 25.10 -35.78 10.46
N VAL A 109 26.10 -36.66 10.55
CA VAL A 109 27.49 -36.37 10.13
C VAL A 109 27.56 -35.86 8.68
N LYS A 110 26.86 -36.55 7.78
CA LYS A 110 26.74 -36.20 6.34
C LYS A 110 25.94 -34.92 6.02
N LYS A 111 25.44 -34.20 7.03
CA LYS A 111 24.70 -32.93 6.88
C LYS A 111 25.48 -31.71 7.35
N LEU A 112 26.71 -31.89 7.84
CA LEU A 112 27.54 -30.78 8.32
C LEU A 112 27.74 -29.68 7.26
N ASP A 113 28.07 -30.05 6.03
CA ASP A 113 28.29 -29.09 4.93
C ASP A 113 26.99 -28.32 4.60
N GLU A 114 25.84 -29.00 4.50
CA GLU A 114 24.55 -28.34 4.30
C GLU A 114 24.15 -27.41 5.47
N ASN A 115 24.52 -27.76 6.72
CA ASN A 115 24.32 -26.88 7.87
C ASN A 115 25.20 -25.62 7.74
N ILE A 116 26.48 -25.76 7.34
CA ILE A 116 27.42 -24.64 7.14
C ILE A 116 26.92 -23.72 6.01
N ASP A 117 26.60 -24.29 4.84
CA ASP A 117 26.06 -23.56 3.69
C ASP A 117 24.79 -22.79 4.07
N SER A 118 23.85 -23.44 4.79
CA SER A 118 22.62 -22.77 5.20
C SER A 118 22.82 -21.75 6.32
N LEU A 119 23.92 -21.77 7.07
CA LEU A 119 24.26 -20.76 8.08
C LEU A 119 24.92 -19.54 7.43
N GLN A 120 25.86 -19.77 6.52
CA GLN A 120 26.45 -18.69 5.70
C GLN A 120 25.36 -17.99 4.87
N ASN A 121 24.42 -18.76 4.32
CA ASN A 121 23.26 -18.21 3.62
C ASN A 121 22.24 -17.49 4.53
N LEU A 122 22.15 -17.81 5.82
CA LEU A 122 21.39 -17.00 6.79
C LEU A 122 22.03 -15.63 6.94
N LYS A 123 23.35 -15.60 7.15
CA LYS A 123 24.14 -14.38 7.29
C LYS A 123 24.00 -13.48 6.06
N GLU A 124 24.22 -14.01 4.85
CA GLU A 124 24.14 -13.25 3.60
C GLU A 124 22.75 -12.59 3.41
N ASN A 125 21.67 -13.33 3.70
CA ASN A 125 20.31 -12.79 3.59
C ASN A 125 19.96 -11.74 4.68
N LEU A 126 20.69 -11.70 5.80
CA LEU A 126 20.57 -10.66 6.83
C LEU A 126 21.39 -9.41 6.46
N GLU A 127 22.62 -9.60 5.96
CA GLU A 127 23.47 -8.53 5.42
C GLU A 127 22.78 -7.80 4.25
N GLU A 128 21.99 -8.50 3.43
CA GLU A 128 21.13 -7.93 2.38
C GLU A 128 19.90 -7.13 2.90
N TYR A 129 19.75 -6.97 4.21
CA TYR A 129 18.75 -6.12 4.90
C TYR A 129 19.38 -5.16 5.94
N ASP A 130 20.70 -4.95 5.90
CA ASP A 130 21.45 -4.09 6.84
C ASP A 130 21.36 -4.50 8.34
N GLU A 131 20.97 -5.75 8.66
CA GLU A 131 21.03 -6.31 10.04
C GLU A 131 22.18 -7.33 10.16
N ASP A 132 22.98 -7.23 11.22
CA ASP A 132 24.06 -8.18 11.49
C ASP A 132 23.51 -9.44 12.18
N ILE A 133 24.02 -10.62 11.80
CA ILE A 133 23.68 -11.91 12.43
C ILE A 133 24.03 -11.96 13.93
N ARG A 134 24.93 -11.08 14.40
CA ARG A 134 25.28 -10.90 15.82
C ARG A 134 24.30 -10.03 16.60
N ASP A 135 23.54 -9.18 15.91
CA ASP A 135 22.57 -8.28 16.52
C ASP A 135 21.16 -8.88 16.59
N ILE A 136 20.78 -9.71 15.61
CA ILE A 136 19.50 -10.42 15.65
C ILE A 136 19.53 -11.53 16.74
N PRO A 137 18.49 -11.63 17.59
CA PRO A 137 18.35 -12.74 18.54
C PRO A 137 18.36 -14.09 17.82
N LEU A 138 19.41 -14.88 18.06
CA LEU A 138 19.66 -16.17 17.41
C LEU A 138 19.76 -17.27 18.48
N VAL A 139 19.12 -18.40 18.22
CA VAL A 139 19.24 -19.63 19.04
C VAL A 139 19.53 -20.82 18.12
N MET A 140 20.49 -21.66 18.49
CA MET A 140 20.90 -22.84 17.73
C MET A 140 20.14 -24.08 18.20
N GLN A 141 19.53 -24.83 17.29
CA GLN A 141 18.79 -26.06 17.56
C GLN A 141 19.52 -27.25 16.94
N TRP A 142 20.14 -28.08 17.79
CA TRP A 142 20.79 -29.34 17.39
C TRP A 142 19.72 -30.43 17.31
N ASN A 143 19.14 -30.64 16.12
CA ASN A 143 17.99 -31.54 15.94
C ASN A 143 18.41 -32.96 15.51
N LYS A 144 17.49 -33.92 15.70
CA LYS A 144 17.63 -35.34 15.37
C LYS A 144 18.64 -36.11 16.22
N ARG A 145 18.66 -35.80 17.53
CA ARG A 145 19.55 -36.42 18.53
C ARG A 145 19.21 -37.89 18.85
N ASP A 146 18.10 -38.39 18.30
CA ASP A 146 17.62 -39.77 18.31
C ASP A 146 18.38 -40.72 17.36
N LEU A 147 19.16 -40.18 16.41
CA LEU A 147 19.77 -40.96 15.33
C LEU A 147 21.18 -41.48 15.68
N PRO A 148 21.59 -42.66 15.17
CA PRO A 148 22.85 -43.30 15.56
C PRO A 148 24.11 -42.76 14.85
N ASP A 149 23.94 -41.97 13.78
CA ASP A 149 25.03 -41.41 12.95
C ASP A 149 25.02 -39.88 13.04
N ILE A 150 25.33 -39.36 14.24
CA ILE A 150 25.27 -37.94 14.58
C ILE A 150 26.59 -37.41 15.14
N LEU A 151 26.85 -36.12 14.92
CA LEU A 151 27.97 -35.41 15.51
C LEU A 151 27.77 -35.21 17.03
N PRO A 152 28.85 -35.24 17.83
CA PRO A 152 28.83 -34.73 19.20
C PRO A 152 28.37 -33.25 19.25
N VAL A 153 27.79 -32.81 20.37
CA VAL A 153 27.35 -31.41 20.52
C VAL A 153 28.54 -30.48 20.38
N GLU A 154 29.68 -30.86 20.96
CA GLU A 154 30.94 -30.13 20.96
C GLU A 154 31.46 -29.83 19.55
N GLU A 155 31.19 -30.72 18.59
CA GLU A 155 31.53 -30.53 17.18
C GLU A 155 30.51 -29.64 16.45
N LEU A 156 29.21 -29.75 16.78
CA LEU A 156 28.18 -28.85 16.25
C LEU A 156 28.39 -27.40 16.75
N GLU A 157 28.69 -27.20 18.03
CA GLU A 157 29.07 -25.90 18.60
C GLU A 157 30.27 -25.31 17.87
N LYS A 158 31.35 -26.10 17.76
CA LYS A 158 32.63 -25.72 17.13
C LYS A 158 32.51 -25.35 15.65
N HIS A 159 31.63 -26.01 14.90
CA HIS A 159 31.48 -25.79 13.45
C HIS A 159 30.33 -24.83 13.07
N LEU A 160 29.30 -24.68 13.91
CA LEU A 160 28.09 -23.90 13.57
C LEU A 160 27.81 -22.75 14.54
N ASN A 161 28.20 -22.82 15.81
CA ASN A 161 27.91 -21.75 16.78
C ASN A 161 29.02 -20.67 16.82
N LEU A 162 29.35 -20.13 15.64
CA LEU A 162 30.43 -19.15 15.45
C LEU A 162 30.25 -17.82 16.23
N TYR A 163 29.05 -17.61 16.81
CA TYR A 163 28.67 -16.40 17.53
C TYR A 163 28.45 -16.62 19.04
N ASN A 164 28.61 -17.86 19.54
CA ASN A 164 28.26 -18.26 20.92
C ASN A 164 26.79 -17.92 21.29
N SER A 165 25.88 -18.07 20.34
CA SER A 165 24.44 -17.98 20.55
C SER A 165 23.95 -19.09 21.49
N PRO A 166 22.89 -18.88 22.30
CA PRO A 166 22.31 -19.96 23.09
C PRO A 166 21.91 -21.16 22.23
N SER A 167 22.14 -22.37 22.73
CA SER A 167 21.97 -23.61 21.97
C SER A 167 21.24 -24.69 22.78
N PHE A 168 20.60 -25.64 22.09
CA PHE A 168 19.91 -26.76 22.73
C PHE A 168 19.81 -28.00 21.83
N GLU A 169 19.87 -29.17 22.46
CA GLU A 169 19.56 -30.47 21.84
C GLU A 169 18.05 -30.66 21.68
N SER A 170 17.63 -31.29 20.57
CA SER A 170 16.22 -31.54 20.29
C SER A 170 15.96 -32.82 19.48
N ILE A 171 14.78 -33.40 19.72
CA ILE A 171 14.21 -34.48 18.92
C ILE A 171 12.85 -33.96 18.46
N ALA A 172 12.79 -33.33 17.29
CA ALA A 172 11.57 -32.65 16.84
C ALA A 172 10.36 -33.58 16.70
N VAL A 173 10.55 -34.90 16.51
CA VAL A 173 9.45 -35.88 16.38
C VAL A 173 8.79 -36.27 17.71
N THR A 174 9.51 -36.20 18.84
CA THR A 174 8.91 -36.30 20.20
C THR A 174 8.61 -34.91 20.79
N GLY A 175 9.19 -33.88 20.19
CA GLY A 175 9.11 -32.51 20.63
C GLY A 175 9.93 -32.20 21.88
N GLU A 176 10.99 -32.96 22.12
CA GLU A 176 12.00 -32.67 23.14
C GLU A 176 12.88 -31.49 22.70
N GLY A 177 13.30 -30.65 23.65
CA GLY A 177 14.05 -29.41 23.39
C GLY A 177 13.23 -28.25 22.81
N ILE A 178 12.26 -28.54 21.93
CA ILE A 178 11.54 -27.54 21.10
C ILE A 178 10.94 -26.38 21.92
N TYR A 179 10.18 -26.68 22.97
CA TYR A 179 9.49 -25.64 23.76
C TYR A 179 10.47 -24.80 24.59
N SER A 180 11.54 -25.41 25.11
CA SER A 180 12.63 -24.69 25.80
C SER A 180 13.35 -23.73 24.86
N GLY A 181 13.67 -24.15 23.63
CA GLY A 181 14.31 -23.30 22.64
C GLY A 181 13.44 -22.12 22.19
N LEU A 182 12.13 -22.35 21.97
CA LEU A 182 11.18 -21.28 21.68
C LEU A 182 11.11 -20.26 22.83
N LYS A 183 11.07 -20.74 24.08
CA LYS A 183 11.05 -19.87 25.27
C LYS A 183 12.33 -19.04 25.39
N GLU A 184 13.49 -19.64 25.10
CA GLU A 184 14.77 -18.94 25.14
C GLU A 184 14.82 -17.82 24.10
N LEU A 185 14.46 -18.11 22.84
CA LEU A 185 14.40 -17.10 21.78
C LEU A 185 13.42 -15.96 22.13
N CYS A 186 12.21 -16.30 22.61
CA CYS A 186 11.25 -15.29 23.08
C CYS A 186 11.84 -14.40 24.20
N THR A 187 12.67 -14.96 25.09
CA THR A 187 13.32 -14.20 26.17
C THR A 187 14.38 -13.24 25.65
N LEU A 188 15.22 -13.68 24.70
CA LEU A 188 16.19 -12.81 24.02
C LEU A 188 15.48 -11.67 23.27
N VAL A 189 14.43 -11.97 22.50
CA VAL A 189 13.68 -10.98 21.72
C VAL A 189 13.02 -9.96 22.64
N VAL A 190 12.29 -10.39 23.67
CA VAL A 190 11.67 -9.48 24.67
C VAL A 190 12.71 -8.58 25.34
N THR A 191 13.93 -9.07 25.56
CA THR A 191 15.04 -8.28 26.13
C THR A 191 15.53 -7.22 25.13
N ARG A 192 15.75 -7.56 23.85
CA ARG A 192 16.08 -6.60 22.77
C ARG A 192 14.97 -5.56 22.56
N VAL A 193 13.70 -5.96 22.68
CA VAL A 193 12.55 -5.02 22.60
C VAL A 193 12.61 -4.00 23.73
N ARG A 194 12.74 -4.45 24.99
CA ARG A 194 12.78 -3.56 26.16
C ARG A 194 13.97 -2.59 26.11
N ALA A 195 15.16 -3.08 25.76
CA ALA A 195 16.34 -2.25 25.62
C ALA A 195 16.14 -1.11 24.59
N LYS A 196 15.60 -1.42 23.40
CA LYS A 196 15.30 -0.40 22.38
C LYS A 196 14.23 0.61 22.83
N MET A 197 13.20 0.18 23.57
CA MET A 197 12.22 1.11 24.15
C MET A 197 12.85 2.06 25.18
N GLU A 198 13.69 1.54 26.09
CA GLU A 198 14.40 2.33 27.10
C GLU A 198 15.47 3.28 26.53
N GLU A 199 15.97 2.98 25.34
CA GLU A 199 16.94 3.81 24.61
C GLU A 199 16.24 4.97 23.89
N SER A 200 15.12 4.72 23.21
CA SER A 200 14.27 5.78 22.64
C SER A 200 13.84 6.81 23.69
N ILE A 201 13.28 6.35 24.82
CA ILE A 201 12.81 7.21 25.92
C ILE A 201 13.93 8.08 26.51
N LYS A 202 15.21 7.67 26.42
CA LYS A 202 16.35 8.48 26.89
C LYS A 202 16.80 9.52 25.88
N ASN A 203 16.70 9.23 24.58
CA ASN A 203 17.09 10.17 23.53
C ASN A 203 16.11 11.35 23.44
N ASP A 204 14.81 11.07 23.54
CA ASP A 204 13.73 12.07 23.53
C ASP A 204 13.74 12.97 24.80
N ALA A 205 14.44 12.57 25.86
CA ALA A 205 14.49 13.27 27.15
C ALA A 205 15.61 14.33 27.27
N THR A 206 16.27 14.72 26.16
CA THR A 206 17.40 15.66 26.16
C THR A 206 16.98 17.03 25.61
N PRO A 207 16.76 18.07 26.44
CA PRO A 207 16.26 19.36 25.97
C PRO A 207 17.34 20.17 25.25
N ILE A 208 16.94 20.85 24.17
CA ILE A 208 17.80 21.79 23.43
C ILE A 208 17.91 23.10 24.21
N ILE A 209 19.07 23.36 24.80
CA ILE A 209 19.45 24.67 25.34
C ILE A 209 20.88 24.97 24.87
N GLU A 210 21.00 25.77 23.80
CA GLU A 210 22.04 26.81 23.58
C GLU A 210 22.00 27.33 22.12
N SER A 211 21.31 28.46 21.90
CA SER A 211 21.43 29.26 20.65
C SER A 211 21.06 30.74 20.82
N SER A 212 21.40 31.32 21.98
CA SER A 212 21.63 32.75 22.22
C SER A 212 22.36 32.86 23.58
N THR A 213 23.34 33.73 23.79
CA THR A 213 23.58 35.09 23.24
C THR A 213 24.93 35.26 22.50
N THR A 214 25.24 36.48 22.04
CA THR A 214 26.53 36.83 21.42
C THR A 214 27.11 38.12 22.03
N GLU A 215 27.44 38.02 23.32
CA GLU A 215 28.20 38.95 24.17
C GLU A 215 28.77 38.04 25.28
N ASP A 216 30.05 38.02 25.66
CA ASP A 216 31.11 39.03 25.54
C ASP A 216 32.40 38.52 24.85
N LYS A 217 33.26 39.46 24.43
CA LYS A 217 34.66 39.19 24.04
C LYS A 217 35.61 40.25 24.60
N LEU A 218 36.00 40.12 25.86
CA LEU A 218 37.10 40.91 26.43
C LEU A 218 37.85 40.10 27.50
N ALA A 219 39.19 40.25 27.53
CA ALA A 219 40.17 39.43 28.27
C ALA A 219 40.23 37.94 27.84
N SER A 220 41.41 37.31 27.68
CA SER A 220 42.78 37.84 27.72
C SER A 220 43.78 36.94 26.95
N THR A 221 44.44 37.49 25.93
CA THR A 221 45.91 37.35 25.85
C THR A 221 46.50 38.05 27.09
N THR A 222 47.53 37.57 27.78
CA THR A 222 48.69 36.71 27.44
C THR A 222 49.05 35.99 28.79
N GLU A 223 49.82 34.91 28.96
CA GLU A 223 51.00 34.34 28.31
C GLU A 223 51.11 32.84 28.66
N GLU A 224 51.83 32.03 27.87
CA GLU A 224 52.56 30.88 28.46
C GLU A 224 53.79 30.50 27.60
N MET A 225 54.93 31.13 27.91
CA MET A 225 56.25 30.85 27.32
C MET A 225 57.36 30.74 28.38
N ALA A 226 57.11 29.98 29.45
CA ALA A 226 58.13 29.48 30.39
C ALA A 226 57.59 28.18 31.03
N ALA A 227 58.22 26.99 31.02
CA ALA A 227 59.61 26.58 31.27
C ALA A 227 59.84 26.02 32.70
N GLN A 228 59.81 24.69 32.78
CA GLN A 228 60.64 23.80 33.63
C GLN A 228 60.40 23.63 35.16
N ASP A 229 60.50 22.35 35.56
CA ASP A 229 61.12 21.79 36.78
C ASP A 229 60.44 21.75 38.19
N LYS A 230 59.98 20.51 38.52
CA LYS A 230 60.37 19.67 39.69
C LYS A 230 59.83 19.92 41.12
N SER A 231 60.03 18.86 41.94
CA SER A 231 59.83 18.67 43.40
C SER A 231 58.37 18.64 43.91
N THR A 232 57.83 17.58 44.53
CA THR A 232 58.13 16.88 45.83
C THR A 232 57.87 17.76 47.06
N SER A 233 57.26 17.30 48.17
CA SER A 233 57.00 15.92 48.66
C SER A 233 55.78 15.78 49.62
N GLU A 234 55.30 14.55 49.76
CA GLU A 234 54.82 13.83 50.98
C GLU A 234 54.75 14.63 52.32
N THR A 235 53.68 14.57 53.12
CA THR A 235 53.33 13.51 54.12
C THR A 235 52.06 13.97 54.90
N GLY A 236 51.28 13.18 55.66
CA GLY A 236 51.24 11.74 55.91
C GLY A 236 50.24 11.41 57.06
N ASP A 237 49.66 10.20 57.06
CA ASP A 237 49.12 9.33 58.15
C ASP A 237 48.55 9.89 59.48
N THR A 238 47.53 9.31 60.14
CA THR A 238 46.60 8.16 59.92
C THR A 238 45.37 8.38 60.89
N GLN A 239 44.47 7.49 61.37
CA GLN A 239 44.16 6.02 61.39
C GLN A 239 42.66 5.89 61.81
N ASP A 240 41.91 4.77 61.81
CA ASP A 240 42.17 3.35 61.53
C ASP A 240 40.89 2.59 61.04
N LYS A 241 41.02 1.26 60.85
CA LYS A 241 40.06 0.12 60.84
C LYS A 241 38.68 0.35 61.53
N THR A 242 37.56 -0.23 61.06
CA THR A 242 37.25 -1.27 60.02
C THR A 242 35.74 -1.21 59.66
N GLU A 243 35.11 -1.95 58.74
CA GLU A 243 35.38 -3.11 57.86
C GLU A 243 34.42 -3.01 56.62
N GLN A 244 34.32 -3.90 55.61
CA GLN A 244 34.98 -5.17 55.28
C GLN A 244 35.33 -5.27 53.77
N LYS A 245 34.35 -5.49 52.88
CA LYS A 245 34.49 -5.83 51.44
C LYS A 245 33.37 -5.14 50.63
N SER A 246 33.55 -4.47 49.48
CA SER A 246 34.43 -4.66 48.29
C SER A 246 33.95 -5.77 47.35
N ARG A 247 33.92 -5.65 46.01
CA ARG A 247 34.19 -4.54 45.05
C ARG A 247 33.60 -4.96 43.68
N PRO A 248 33.36 -4.03 42.73
CA PRO A 248 34.26 -3.98 41.55
C PRO A 248 34.58 -2.54 41.07
N ILE A 249 35.51 -2.39 40.13
CA ILE A 249 36.01 -1.08 39.65
C ILE A 249 36.14 -1.05 38.11
N LEU A 250 35.48 -0.04 37.52
CA LEU A 250 35.87 0.86 36.42
C LEU A 250 36.86 0.37 35.33
N PHE A 251 36.47 0.56 34.05
CA PHE A 251 37.37 0.58 32.88
C PHE A 251 37.61 2.01 32.35
N LYS A 252 38.71 2.22 31.59
CA LYS A 252 39.20 3.54 31.14
C LYS A 252 39.44 3.60 29.61
N LYS A 253 39.45 4.82 29.06
CA LYS A 253 39.42 5.17 27.61
C LYS A 253 40.73 4.92 26.82
N ILE A 254 40.56 4.52 25.53
CA ILE A 254 41.23 5.02 24.28
C ILE A 254 42.75 4.73 24.07
N PRO A 255 43.17 4.16 22.90
CA PRO A 255 43.79 4.96 21.82
C PRO A 255 43.51 4.50 20.35
N HIS A 256 44.01 5.28 19.38
CA HIS A 256 43.68 5.25 17.94
C HIS A 256 44.59 4.39 17.01
N THR A 257 44.01 3.94 15.88
CA THR A 257 44.55 3.78 14.50
C THR A 257 45.95 3.18 14.23
N LYS A 258 46.02 2.27 13.23
CA LYS A 258 47.18 2.11 12.34
C LYS A 258 46.78 1.61 10.94
N ARG A 259 47.71 1.67 9.97
CA ARG A 259 47.52 1.48 8.51
C ARG A 259 48.59 0.48 7.98
N PHE A 260 48.47 0.06 6.70
CA PHE A 260 49.29 -0.94 5.97
C PHE A 260 48.88 -2.41 6.25
N LYS A 261 49.10 -3.39 5.34
CA LYS A 261 49.74 -3.37 4.00
C LYS A 261 49.13 -4.44 3.07
N LYS A 262 49.33 -4.31 1.74
CA LYS A 262 49.06 -5.32 0.71
C LYS A 262 50.31 -6.20 0.50
N GLN A 263 50.15 -7.51 0.28
CA GLN A 263 51.21 -8.40 -0.23
C GLN A 263 50.61 -9.63 -0.95
N ASP A 264 51.33 -10.20 -1.92
CA ASP A 264 50.82 -11.15 -2.92
C ASP A 264 51.54 -12.53 -2.88
N SER A 265 50.84 -13.64 -3.20
CA SER A 265 51.38 -14.89 -3.83
C SER A 265 50.23 -15.86 -4.18
N ILE A 266 49.89 -16.19 -5.45
CA ILE A 266 50.52 -17.11 -6.45
C ILE A 266 50.34 -18.62 -6.11
N ILE A 267 50.22 -19.49 -7.15
CA ILE A 267 50.15 -20.98 -7.14
C ILE A 267 48.72 -21.56 -6.91
N ASN A 268 48.14 -22.46 -7.73
CA ASN A 268 48.62 -23.19 -8.92
C ASN A 268 47.53 -23.45 -9.99
N GLU A 269 47.93 -23.70 -11.24
CA GLU A 269 47.15 -24.45 -12.24
C GLU A 269 47.72 -25.87 -12.41
N SER A 270 46.86 -26.92 -12.38
CA SER A 270 47.12 -28.29 -12.90
C SER A 270 46.02 -29.25 -12.40
N SER A 271 45.58 -30.31 -13.09
CA SER A 271 45.68 -30.71 -14.51
C SER A 271 44.96 -32.07 -14.72
N PHE A 272 44.12 -32.20 -15.76
CA PHE A 272 43.70 -33.50 -16.35
C PHE A 272 42.97 -34.49 -15.37
N ALA A 273 42.39 -35.64 -15.78
CA ALA A 273 42.28 -36.27 -17.09
C ALA A 273 40.86 -36.85 -17.32
N PHE A 274 40.55 -37.17 -18.58
CA PHE A 274 39.38 -37.99 -18.97
C PHE A 274 39.64 -39.47 -18.67
N SER A 275 38.63 -40.23 -18.25
CA SER A 275 38.63 -41.70 -18.32
C SER A 275 37.23 -42.23 -18.65
N LYS A 276 37.13 -43.50 -19.02
CA LYS A 276 36.03 -44.09 -19.80
C LYS A 276 35.75 -45.53 -19.34
N ASN A 277 34.64 -46.11 -19.82
CA ASN A 277 34.30 -47.55 -19.78
C ASN A 277 33.88 -48.08 -18.37
N THR A 278 33.05 -49.14 -18.20
CA THR A 278 32.35 -50.03 -19.17
C THR A 278 31.05 -50.63 -18.60
N HIS A 279 30.36 -51.47 -19.40
CA HIS A 279 29.21 -52.33 -19.08
C HIS A 279 29.37 -53.25 -17.86
N ASP A 280 28.26 -53.68 -17.25
CA ASP A 280 27.58 -55.00 -17.36
C ASP A 280 26.26 -54.90 -16.54
N GLU A 281 25.04 -55.31 -16.97
CA GLU A 281 24.44 -56.59 -17.41
C GLU A 281 24.02 -57.58 -16.28
N GLU A 282 23.15 -58.53 -16.64
CA GLU A 282 22.40 -59.49 -15.80
C GLU A 282 21.18 -58.99 -14.97
N SER A 283 20.36 -59.97 -14.55
CA SER A 283 18.96 -60.08 -15.02
C SER A 283 18.08 -61.07 -14.21
N SER A 284 16.74 -61.05 -14.45
CA SER A 284 15.74 -62.07 -14.04
C SER A 284 15.40 -62.12 -12.52
N SER A 285 14.32 -62.75 -11.99
CA SER A 285 13.23 -63.55 -12.59
C SER A 285 11.91 -63.56 -11.76
N VAL A 286 10.76 -63.52 -12.48
CA VAL A 286 9.53 -64.37 -12.36
C VAL A 286 8.85 -64.69 -11.00
N SER A 287 7.59 -64.24 -10.85
CA SER A 287 6.36 -65.07 -10.64
C SER A 287 5.12 -64.14 -10.72
N THR A 288 4.07 -64.29 -11.53
CA THR A 288 3.10 -65.38 -11.82
C THR A 288 2.03 -65.62 -10.74
N ASP A 289 0.78 -65.20 -11.02
CA ASP A 289 -0.36 -66.13 -11.12
C ASP A 289 -1.58 -65.52 -11.83
N THR A 290 -2.55 -66.35 -12.22
CA THR A 290 -3.64 -66.02 -13.18
C THR A 290 -5.01 -66.59 -12.79
N ASN A 291 -6.10 -65.94 -13.22
CA ASN A 291 -7.35 -66.48 -13.82
C ASN A 291 -8.40 -65.34 -13.93
N ASP A 292 -9.19 -65.15 -15.01
CA ASP A 292 -10.21 -66.03 -15.65
C ASP A 292 -11.43 -66.31 -14.74
N LYS A 293 -12.71 -66.26 -15.19
CA LYS A 293 -13.38 -65.84 -16.46
C LYS A 293 -14.91 -65.81 -16.21
N GLU A 294 -15.71 -65.08 -17.01
CA GLU A 294 -16.99 -65.54 -17.65
C GLU A 294 -17.82 -64.45 -18.37
N SER A 295 -18.72 -64.90 -19.27
CA SER A 295 -19.72 -64.17 -20.11
C SER A 295 -20.59 -65.25 -20.83
N PRO A 296 -21.57 -65.00 -21.75
CA PRO A 296 -22.09 -63.76 -22.38
C PRO A 296 -23.65 -63.74 -22.53
N ILE A 297 -24.21 -63.17 -23.63
CA ILE A 297 -25.58 -63.33 -24.19
C ILE A 297 -26.72 -62.60 -23.42
N THR A 298 -27.72 -61.87 -23.98
CA THR A 298 -28.12 -61.30 -25.32
C THR A 298 -29.04 -60.06 -25.05
N LYS A 299 -29.87 -59.40 -25.90
CA LYS A 299 -30.45 -59.63 -27.27
C LYS A 299 -30.83 -58.30 -27.99
N GLU A 300 -31.85 -58.27 -28.84
CA GLU A 300 -32.09 -57.29 -29.92
C GLU A 300 -33.53 -56.72 -29.99
N THR A 301 -33.65 -55.47 -30.48
CA THR A 301 -34.59 -54.91 -31.52
C THR A 301 -34.11 -53.46 -31.79
N SER A 302 -33.92 -52.87 -32.99
CA SER A 302 -34.73 -52.79 -34.25
C SER A 302 -35.99 -51.91 -34.08
N ASP A 303 -36.46 -51.00 -34.97
CA ASP A 303 -36.12 -50.54 -36.36
C ASP A 303 -36.75 -49.12 -36.63
N SER A 304 -36.48 -48.32 -37.69
CA SER A 304 -35.32 -48.13 -38.61
C SER A 304 -35.51 -46.87 -39.55
N VAL A 305 -34.40 -46.37 -40.15
CA VAL A 305 -34.24 -45.61 -41.44
C VAL A 305 -35.17 -44.43 -41.87
N SER A 306 -34.57 -43.24 -42.10
CA SER A 306 -34.66 -42.33 -43.29
C SER A 306 -34.11 -40.93 -42.92
N VAL A 307 -33.33 -40.13 -43.68
CA VAL A 307 -32.98 -39.96 -45.12
C VAL A 307 -33.97 -39.13 -45.95
N THR A 308 -33.67 -37.83 -46.15
CA THR A 308 -33.86 -37.09 -47.42
C THR A 308 -33.16 -35.72 -47.41
N LYS A 309 -32.92 -35.13 -48.59
CA LYS A 309 -32.54 -33.72 -48.81
C LYS A 309 -33.74 -32.96 -49.39
N GLY A 310 -33.89 -31.65 -49.17
CA GLY A 310 -34.86 -30.86 -49.96
C GLY A 310 -35.13 -29.41 -49.51
N THR A 311 -34.40 -28.47 -50.09
CA THR A 311 -34.85 -27.17 -50.66
C THR A 311 -36.05 -26.36 -50.07
N SER A 312 -35.74 -25.08 -49.81
CA SER A 312 -36.42 -23.85 -50.30
C SER A 312 -37.70 -23.26 -49.65
N ASP A 313 -37.61 -21.92 -49.50
CA ASP A 313 -38.61 -20.86 -49.76
C ASP A 313 -39.46 -20.21 -48.62
N LYS A 314 -39.34 -18.85 -48.58
CA LYS A 314 -40.35 -17.82 -48.23
C LYS A 314 -40.67 -17.55 -46.74
N ASP A 315 -41.01 -16.33 -46.30
CA ASP A 315 -41.07 -15.00 -46.96
C ASP A 315 -40.87 -13.85 -45.91
N ALA A 316 -40.72 -12.59 -46.38
CA ALA A 316 -40.94 -11.23 -45.77
C ALA A 316 -41.21 -11.03 -44.24
N SER A 317 -40.96 -9.88 -43.59
CA SER A 317 -40.22 -8.60 -43.82
C SER A 317 -39.96 -7.95 -42.44
N ASP A 318 -39.13 -6.91 -42.18
CA ASP A 318 -39.16 -5.51 -42.62
C ASP A 318 -37.79 -4.81 -42.42
N SER A 319 -37.60 -3.59 -42.97
CA SER A 319 -36.31 -2.89 -42.97
C SER A 319 -36.37 -1.36 -43.05
N VAL A 320 -35.58 -0.65 -42.23
CA VAL A 320 -35.22 0.79 -42.34
C VAL A 320 -33.78 0.92 -41.77
N ALA A 321 -32.70 1.13 -42.56
CA ALA A 321 -32.18 2.40 -43.12
C ALA A 321 -31.91 3.48 -42.04
N LYS A 322 -30.72 4.09 -41.83
CA LYS A 322 -29.36 4.11 -42.43
C LYS A 322 -29.07 5.12 -43.56
N GLU A 323 -28.33 6.17 -43.18
CA GLU A 323 -27.66 7.25 -43.94
C GLU A 323 -26.34 7.59 -43.17
N THR A 324 -25.20 8.19 -43.61
CA THR A 324 -24.63 8.76 -44.86
C THR A 324 -25.22 10.04 -45.46
N GLY A 325 -24.51 11.17 -45.55
CA GLY A 325 -23.09 11.49 -45.21
C GLY A 325 -22.64 12.87 -45.76
N ASP A 326 -21.33 13.19 -45.65
CA ASP A 326 -20.60 14.30 -46.34
C ASP A 326 -20.99 15.78 -45.98
N SER A 327 -20.17 16.86 -46.13
CA SER A 327 -18.69 17.02 -46.29
C SER A 327 -18.20 18.51 -46.19
N VAL A 328 -16.91 18.72 -45.84
CA VAL A 328 -15.93 19.76 -46.34
C VAL A 328 -16.02 21.29 -45.97
N SER A 329 -14.84 21.96 -46.01
CA SER A 329 -14.48 23.42 -45.86
C SER A 329 -14.52 24.03 -44.42
N GLN A 330 -13.58 24.87 -43.91
CA GLN A 330 -12.79 26.05 -44.40
C GLN A 330 -13.66 27.34 -44.52
N GLU A 331 -13.25 28.57 -44.11
CA GLU A 331 -11.93 29.12 -43.72
C GLU A 331 -12.02 30.46 -42.89
N THR A 332 -10.86 31.01 -42.47
CA THR A 332 -10.51 32.43 -42.09
C THR A 332 -11.36 33.33 -41.16
N SER A 333 -10.76 33.62 -40.00
CA SER A 333 -10.48 34.90 -39.27
C SER A 333 -11.05 36.31 -39.63
N ASP A 334 -10.92 37.22 -38.62
CA ASP A 334 -10.85 38.71 -38.65
C ASP A 334 -12.14 39.53 -38.97
N GLU A 335 -12.39 40.78 -38.52
CA GLU A 335 -12.10 41.56 -37.28
C GLU A 335 -13.03 42.84 -37.29
N GLU A 336 -13.11 43.63 -36.20
CA GLU A 336 -13.68 45.02 -36.11
C GLU A 336 -15.23 45.23 -36.31
N ILE A 337 -15.96 46.26 -35.81
CA ILE A 337 -15.77 47.37 -34.83
C ILE A 337 -17.15 47.94 -34.34
N SER A 338 -17.15 48.79 -33.30
CA SER A 338 -18.22 49.75 -32.87
C SER A 338 -19.44 49.21 -32.08
N ASP A 339 -20.06 49.93 -31.12
CA ASP A 339 -19.76 51.28 -30.56
C ASP A 339 -20.15 51.46 -29.06
N SER A 340 -20.14 52.70 -28.57
CA SER A 340 -19.72 53.11 -27.22
C SER A 340 -20.79 53.55 -26.18
N VAL A 341 -20.29 53.86 -24.97
CA VAL A 341 -20.96 54.21 -23.68
C VAL A 341 -21.60 55.62 -23.67
N PRO A 342 -22.39 56.00 -22.63
CA PRO A 342 -21.88 56.97 -21.63
C PRO A 342 -22.32 56.71 -20.15
N GLN A 343 -21.39 56.75 -19.18
CA GLN A 343 -21.15 57.82 -18.14
C GLN A 343 -22.09 57.80 -16.90
N GLU A 344 -21.65 57.85 -15.62
CA GLU A 344 -20.77 58.80 -14.84
C GLU A 344 -21.48 60.14 -14.49
N THR A 345 -21.32 60.85 -13.35
CA THR A 345 -20.64 60.72 -12.01
C THR A 345 -21.15 61.87 -11.07
N SER A 346 -20.65 62.00 -9.81
CA SER A 346 -20.65 63.22 -8.94
C SER A 346 -21.99 63.68 -8.31
N ASP A 347 -22.09 64.53 -7.25
CA ASP A 347 -21.21 64.81 -6.09
C ASP A 347 -21.97 65.52 -4.91
N SER A 348 -21.30 65.57 -3.74
CA SER A 348 -21.48 66.35 -2.48
C SER A 348 -22.60 67.42 -2.25
N VAL A 349 -23.24 67.35 -1.05
CA VAL A 349 -23.39 68.39 0.04
C VAL A 349 -24.04 69.77 -0.29
N PRO A 350 -25.12 70.24 0.42
CA PRO A 350 -24.95 71.12 1.62
C PRO A 350 -26.07 71.10 2.72
N GLN A 351 -26.00 72.06 3.65
CA GLN A 351 -26.66 72.17 4.97
C GLN A 351 -28.02 72.93 5.04
N GLU A 352 -28.74 72.70 6.15
CA GLU A 352 -29.47 73.68 7.02
C GLU A 352 -30.72 74.48 6.54
N THR A 353 -31.37 75.13 7.54
CA THR A 353 -32.58 76.00 7.51
C THR A 353 -33.92 75.24 7.27
N SER A 354 -34.95 75.29 8.14
CA SER A 354 -35.76 76.38 8.74
C SER A 354 -36.63 77.13 7.72
N ASP A 355 -37.93 77.40 7.92
CA ASP A 355 -38.69 77.52 9.18
C ASP A 355 -40.24 77.39 8.98
N LYS A 356 -40.99 77.31 10.10
CA LYS A 356 -42.45 77.48 10.36
C LYS A 356 -43.51 77.70 9.25
N GLU A 357 -44.69 77.08 9.45
CA GLU A 357 -46.02 77.71 9.73
C GLU A 357 -46.98 76.58 10.21
N THR A 358 -47.57 76.44 11.42
CA THR A 358 -48.25 77.27 12.45
C THR A 358 -49.76 77.47 12.28
N SER A 359 -50.56 76.55 12.86
CA SER A 359 -51.89 76.74 13.48
C SER A 359 -52.40 75.38 14.04
N ASP A 360 -53.25 75.25 15.06
CA ASP A 360 -53.49 76.07 16.26
C ASP A 360 -54.27 75.18 17.28
N SER A 361 -53.90 75.21 18.56
CA SER A 361 -54.72 74.98 19.79
C SER A 361 -54.03 74.20 20.93
N VAL A 362 -54.21 74.75 22.14
CA VAL A 362 -53.53 74.56 23.46
C VAL A 362 -54.51 75.20 24.50
N PRO A 363 -54.54 74.92 25.84
CA PRO A 363 -53.64 74.17 26.76
C PRO A 363 -54.42 73.02 27.50
N GLN A 364 -54.10 72.45 28.69
CA GLN A 364 -53.17 72.67 29.83
C GLN A 364 -52.51 71.32 30.26
N GLU A 365 -51.21 71.29 30.61
CA GLU A 365 -50.60 71.33 31.96
C GLU A 365 -51.02 70.16 32.91
N THR A 366 -50.16 69.61 33.78
CA THR A 366 -48.80 70.00 34.21
C THR A 366 -47.74 68.93 33.95
N SER A 367 -46.46 69.33 34.00
CA SER A 367 -45.30 68.44 34.07
C SER A 367 -45.13 67.79 35.43
N ASP A 368 -44.44 66.65 35.48
CA ASP A 368 -43.33 66.49 36.44
C ASP A 368 -42.23 65.55 35.90
N LYS A 369 -41.04 65.59 36.53
CA LYS A 369 -39.90 64.73 36.18
C LYS A 369 -39.77 63.58 37.17
N GLU A 370 -39.69 62.34 36.67
CA GLU A 370 -38.99 61.23 37.34
C GLU A 370 -38.51 60.26 36.24
N THR A 371 -37.20 60.23 35.99
CA THR A 371 -36.21 59.24 36.46
C THR A 371 -36.14 57.97 35.62
N SER A 372 -34.93 57.45 35.48
CA SER A 372 -34.65 56.16 34.86
C SER A 372 -35.15 55.02 35.73
N ASP A 373 -36.02 54.16 35.21
CA ASP A 373 -36.27 52.83 35.77
C ASP A 373 -36.04 51.75 34.71
N SER A 374 -35.01 50.94 34.95
CA SER A 374 -34.74 49.73 34.19
C SER A 374 -35.75 48.66 34.60
N VAL A 375 -36.79 48.45 33.78
CA VAL A 375 -37.78 47.39 34.01
C VAL A 375 -37.15 46.02 33.81
N SER A 376 -36.59 45.48 34.89
CA SER A 376 -36.09 44.12 34.98
C SER A 376 -37.26 43.13 35.00
N VAL A 377 -37.67 42.68 33.81
CA VAL A 377 -38.73 41.68 33.65
C VAL A 377 -38.37 40.42 34.45
N ALA A 378 -39.21 40.09 35.44
CA ALA A 378 -38.88 39.06 36.41
C ALA A 378 -38.82 37.66 35.78
N LYS A 379 -37.84 36.86 36.24
CA LYS A 379 -37.43 35.56 35.67
C LYS A 379 -38.52 34.47 35.56
N ASN A 380 -39.73 34.70 36.07
CA ASN A 380 -40.69 33.65 36.41
C ASN A 380 -41.91 33.54 35.46
N ASP A 381 -42.28 34.60 34.73
CA ASP A 381 -43.57 34.59 33.99
C ASP A 381 -43.54 33.67 32.77
N TYR A 382 -42.47 33.68 31.96
CA TYR A 382 -42.37 32.86 30.75
C TYR A 382 -42.42 31.37 31.04
N VAL A 383 -41.66 30.90 32.04
CA VAL A 383 -41.63 29.49 32.48
C VAL A 383 -43.02 29.03 32.94
N HIS A 384 -43.71 29.85 33.72
CA HIS A 384 -45.07 29.57 34.22
C HIS A 384 -46.14 29.57 33.12
N LEU A 385 -45.97 30.36 32.06
CA LEU A 385 -46.85 30.35 30.87
C LEU A 385 -46.61 29.10 30.01
N LEU A 386 -45.34 28.74 29.75
CA LEU A 386 -44.97 27.55 28.98
C LEU A 386 -45.42 26.25 29.69
N LYS A 387 -45.25 26.16 31.02
CA LYS A 387 -45.81 25.05 31.83
C LYS A 387 -47.33 24.89 31.70
N LYS A 388 -48.06 25.96 31.33
CA LYS A 388 -49.51 25.94 31.08
C LYS A 388 -49.89 25.67 29.61
N GLY A 389 -48.93 25.27 28.77
CA GLY A 389 -49.16 24.98 27.35
C GLY A 389 -49.59 26.21 26.55
N LYS A 390 -49.27 27.42 27.01
CA LYS A 390 -49.61 28.65 26.28
C LYS A 390 -48.58 28.93 25.20
N LEU A 391 -49.03 28.82 23.95
CA LEU A 391 -48.31 29.27 22.76
C LEU A 391 -47.86 30.72 22.92
N TYR A 392 -46.56 30.97 22.75
CA TYR A 392 -45.98 32.31 22.87
C TYR A 392 -45.52 32.82 21.49
N ARG A 393 -45.96 34.04 21.15
CA ARG A 393 -45.73 34.68 19.84
C ARG A 393 -45.34 36.16 20.01
N THR A 394 -44.44 36.63 19.14
CA THR A 394 -44.10 38.04 18.90
C THR A 394 -43.69 38.89 20.12
N GLN A 395 -42.54 38.58 20.73
CA GLN A 395 -41.73 39.52 21.54
C GLN A 395 -40.22 39.24 21.33
N LYS A 396 -39.35 40.18 21.74
CA LYS A 396 -37.92 39.93 21.98
C LYS A 396 -37.72 39.54 23.44
N ILE A 397 -37.00 38.45 23.71
CA ILE A 397 -36.56 38.01 25.03
C ILE A 397 -35.04 38.06 25.08
N GLU A 398 -34.43 38.64 26.11
CA GLU A 398 -32.95 38.67 26.22
C GLU A 398 -32.39 37.35 26.77
N LEU A 399 -33.03 36.77 27.78
CA LEU A 399 -32.68 35.47 28.36
C LEU A 399 -33.95 34.67 28.65
N LEU A 400 -34.11 33.53 27.96
CA LEU A 400 -35.12 32.51 28.27
C LEU A 400 -34.44 31.36 29.01
N ASP A 401 -34.42 31.46 30.34
CA ASP A 401 -33.83 30.44 31.21
C ASP A 401 -34.89 29.44 31.71
N LEU A 402 -34.85 28.23 31.15
CA LEU A 402 -35.70 27.09 31.49
C LEU A 402 -35.00 26.10 32.44
N SER A 403 -33.81 26.42 32.93
CA SER A 403 -32.91 25.46 33.59
C SER A 403 -33.48 24.89 34.90
N GLY A 404 -33.31 23.59 35.09
CA GLY A 404 -33.79 22.82 36.25
C GLY A 404 -35.28 22.48 36.24
N GLU A 405 -36.03 22.93 35.23
CA GLU A 405 -37.49 22.77 35.19
C GLU A 405 -37.95 21.49 34.48
N THR A 406 -39.20 21.11 34.73
CA THR A 406 -39.89 20.03 34.00
C THR A 406 -41.15 20.56 33.33
N PHE A 407 -41.36 20.18 32.08
CA PHE A 407 -42.48 20.60 31.23
C PHE A 407 -43.33 19.39 30.83
N ASP A 408 -44.52 19.30 31.43
CA ASP A 408 -45.50 18.23 31.20
C ASP A 408 -46.40 18.47 29.97
N ASN A 409 -46.31 19.67 29.39
CA ASN A 409 -47.08 20.16 28.24
C ASN A 409 -46.14 20.51 27.08
N GLU A 410 -46.70 20.57 25.86
CA GLU A 410 -45.97 20.96 24.63
C GLU A 410 -45.36 22.36 24.75
N VAL A 411 -44.11 22.51 24.32
CA VAL A 411 -43.37 23.78 24.39
C VAL A 411 -43.20 24.34 22.98
N VAL A 412 -44.11 25.24 22.59
CA VAL A 412 -44.13 25.85 21.24
C VAL A 412 -43.70 27.31 21.30
N LEU A 413 -42.62 27.63 20.58
CA LEU A 413 -42.04 28.96 20.43
C LEU A 413 -42.14 29.38 18.95
N GLU A 414 -42.97 30.39 18.65
CA GLU A 414 -43.33 30.78 17.28
C GLU A 414 -43.14 32.28 17.01
N ASN A 415 -42.33 32.63 16.01
CA ASN A 415 -42.10 34.03 15.58
C ASN A 415 -41.54 34.92 16.71
N LEU A 416 -40.34 34.60 17.18
CA LEU A 416 -39.68 35.23 18.33
C LEU A 416 -38.22 35.61 18.03
N VAL A 417 -37.67 36.54 18.82
CA VAL A 417 -36.24 36.80 18.90
C VAL A 417 -35.79 36.53 20.34
N ILE A 418 -34.80 35.67 20.53
CA ILE A 418 -34.27 35.27 21.83
C ILE A 418 -32.77 35.55 21.83
N GLY A 419 -32.26 36.25 22.84
CA GLY A 419 -30.81 36.36 23.03
C GLY A 419 -30.23 35.00 23.40
N GLU A 420 -30.41 34.59 24.65
CA GLU A 420 -29.93 33.29 25.12
C GLU A 420 -31.07 32.37 25.58
N LEU A 421 -31.06 31.12 25.11
CA LEU A 421 -31.97 30.05 25.53
C LEU A 421 -31.20 29.02 26.37
N ARG A 422 -31.42 29.03 27.70
CA ARG A 422 -30.80 28.05 28.62
C ARG A 422 -31.80 26.97 29.02
N ALA A 423 -31.36 25.72 29.08
CA ALA A 423 -32.18 24.59 29.54
C ALA A 423 -31.35 23.48 30.22
N HIS A 424 -30.36 23.86 31.04
CA HIS A 424 -29.54 22.88 31.77
C HIS A 424 -30.38 22.13 32.82
N GLU A 425 -30.14 20.83 32.98
CA GLU A 425 -30.94 19.91 33.81
C GLU A 425 -32.47 19.85 33.50
N THR A 426 -32.93 20.50 32.41
CA THR A 426 -34.36 20.62 32.06
C THR A 426 -34.92 19.33 31.44
N LYS A 427 -36.19 19.04 31.73
CA LYS A 427 -36.90 17.86 31.20
C LYS A 427 -38.14 18.27 30.40
N PHE A 428 -38.18 17.88 29.14
CA PHE A 428 -39.36 18.04 28.29
C PHE A 428 -40.07 16.69 28.16
N LEU A 429 -41.29 16.57 28.70
CA LEU A 429 -42.10 15.34 28.65
C LEU A 429 -43.10 15.32 27.48
N LYS A 430 -43.06 16.36 26.65
CA LYS A 430 -43.86 16.58 25.43
C LYS A 430 -43.01 17.26 24.36
N ASP A 431 -43.56 17.30 23.16
CA ASP A 431 -42.90 17.86 21.98
C ASP A 431 -42.45 19.32 22.23
N VAL A 432 -41.31 19.66 21.65
CA VAL A 432 -40.72 20.99 21.68
C VAL A 432 -40.60 21.47 20.23
N VAL A 433 -41.21 22.61 19.94
CA VAL A 433 -41.38 23.12 18.58
C VAL A 433 -40.88 24.55 18.49
N LEU A 434 -39.79 24.76 17.76
CA LEU A 434 -39.23 26.06 17.42
C LEU A 434 -39.58 26.38 15.96
N ARG A 435 -40.28 27.49 15.70
CA ARG A 435 -40.73 27.91 14.35
C ARG A 435 -40.53 29.39 14.11
N ASN A 436 -39.85 29.76 13.02
CA ASN A 436 -39.55 31.15 12.68
C ASN A 436 -38.90 31.92 13.86
N VAL A 437 -38.04 31.25 14.62
CA VAL A 437 -37.35 31.84 15.78
C VAL A 437 -35.96 32.30 15.35
N THR A 438 -35.52 33.44 15.86
CA THR A 438 -34.11 33.85 15.82
C THR A 438 -33.56 33.73 17.23
N ILE A 439 -32.43 33.02 17.40
CA ILE A 439 -31.78 32.79 18.69
C ILE A 439 -30.31 33.17 18.58
N ASP A 440 -29.77 33.97 19.50
CA ASP A 440 -28.33 34.27 19.46
C ASP A 440 -27.51 33.10 20.02
N LYS A 441 -27.90 32.56 21.18
CA LYS A 441 -27.22 31.44 21.86
C LYS A 441 -28.18 30.37 22.39
N ILE A 442 -27.84 29.10 22.23
CA ILE A 442 -28.54 27.95 22.82
C ILE A 442 -27.61 27.18 23.77
N ALA A 443 -28.00 27.02 25.03
CA ALA A 443 -27.25 26.30 26.05
C ALA A 443 -28.13 25.24 26.73
N MET A 444 -28.12 24.02 26.19
CA MET A 444 -28.85 22.86 26.69
C MET A 444 -27.94 21.67 27.07
N GLY A 445 -26.67 21.71 26.65
CA GLY A 445 -25.67 20.71 27.00
C GLY A 445 -25.28 20.70 28.48
N GLY A 446 -24.59 19.64 28.88
CA GLY A 446 -23.88 19.57 30.16
C GLY A 446 -22.45 20.09 30.05
N VAL A 447 -21.77 20.25 31.20
CA VAL A 447 -20.34 20.62 31.21
C VAL A 447 -19.49 19.37 30.94
N TYR A 448 -19.25 19.10 29.66
CA TYR A 448 -18.27 18.13 29.18
C TYR A 448 -16.98 18.86 28.80
N ARG A 449 -15.81 18.29 29.12
CA ARG A 449 -14.50 18.93 28.88
C ARG A 449 -14.37 19.35 27.40
N THR A 450 -14.35 20.66 27.17
CA THR A 450 -13.73 21.26 25.99
C THR A 450 -12.22 21.16 26.15
N GLU A 451 -11.64 20.07 25.66
CA GLU A 451 -10.30 20.17 25.08
C GLU A 451 -10.47 21.02 23.82
N GLU A 452 -10.06 22.28 23.92
CA GLU A 452 -10.09 23.25 22.83
C GLU A 452 -9.11 22.78 21.75
N ILE A 453 -9.62 22.46 20.57
CA ILE A 453 -8.79 22.12 19.41
C ILE A 453 -8.48 23.44 18.69
N ASP A 454 -7.33 24.02 18.99
CA ASP A 454 -6.75 25.07 18.15
C ASP A 454 -6.61 24.52 16.72
N SER A 455 -7.16 25.24 15.76
CA SER A 455 -7.26 24.85 14.36
C SER A 455 -5.92 24.69 13.64
N THR A 456 -4.80 25.08 14.26
CA THR A 456 -3.47 25.15 13.63
C THR A 456 -2.37 24.26 14.25
N ALA A 457 -2.65 23.53 15.34
CA ALA A 457 -1.62 22.80 16.10
C ALA A 457 -1.47 21.31 15.69
N TYR A 458 -0.53 21.03 14.78
CA TYR A 458 -0.16 19.66 14.38
C TYR A 458 1.13 19.18 15.08
N ASP A 459 1.16 19.14 16.42
CA ASP A 459 2.18 18.39 17.15
C ASP A 459 1.67 17.89 18.52
N ALA A 460 2.18 16.75 18.99
CA ALA A 460 1.59 15.99 20.10
C ALA A 460 2.54 15.84 21.29
N SER A 461 2.44 16.77 22.26
CA SER A 461 3.12 16.65 23.56
C SER A 461 2.12 16.70 24.73
N GLU A 462 2.20 15.72 25.64
CA GLU A 462 1.27 15.56 26.76
C GLU A 462 1.41 16.71 27.78
N THR A 463 0.50 17.69 27.72
CA THR A 463 0.43 18.78 28.69
C THR A 463 -0.57 18.45 29.79
N GLN A 464 -0.11 18.29 31.03
CA GLN A 464 -0.98 18.02 32.19
C GLN A 464 -1.76 19.28 32.61
N ILE A 465 -3.01 19.40 32.17
CA ILE A 465 -3.91 20.49 32.57
C ILE A 465 -4.52 20.18 33.95
N THR A 466 -4.32 21.07 34.91
CA THR A 466 -4.81 20.94 36.29
C THR A 466 -6.31 21.25 36.42
N GLU A 467 -7.00 20.59 37.36
CA GLU A 467 -8.44 20.69 37.48
C GLU A 467 -8.90 21.97 38.20
N SER A 468 -9.29 22.99 37.43
CA SER A 468 -10.08 24.12 37.93
C SER A 468 -11.55 23.69 38.10
N THR A 469 -12.14 24.04 39.25
CA THR A 469 -13.46 23.53 39.69
C THR A 469 -14.63 24.25 39.00
N GLN A 470 -14.97 23.82 37.78
CA GLN A 470 -16.26 24.15 37.16
C GLN A 470 -17.39 23.24 37.69
N HIS A 471 -18.58 23.81 37.91
CA HIS A 471 -19.75 23.07 38.37
C HIS A 471 -20.31 22.18 37.25
N LYS A 472 -20.33 20.86 37.47
CA LYS A 472 -20.90 19.86 36.53
C LYS A 472 -22.43 19.97 36.45
N GLN A 473 -22.93 20.86 35.59
CA GLN A 473 -24.34 20.91 35.19
C GLN A 473 -24.67 19.69 34.32
N LYS A 474 -25.83 19.07 34.54
CA LYS A 474 -26.34 18.01 33.66
C LYS A 474 -26.98 18.57 32.38
N PRO A 475 -26.92 17.85 31.25
CA PRO A 475 -27.62 18.22 30.04
C PRO A 475 -29.15 18.18 30.20
N ALA A 476 -29.85 18.80 29.25
CA ALA A 476 -31.28 18.62 29.04
C ALA A 476 -31.64 17.17 28.65
N HIS A 477 -32.90 16.80 28.86
CA HIS A 477 -33.48 15.54 28.39
C HIS A 477 -34.83 15.79 27.71
N PHE A 478 -34.94 15.41 26.44
CA PHE A 478 -36.17 15.43 25.67
C PHE A 478 -36.78 14.03 25.65
N ALA A 479 -37.91 13.80 26.32
CA ALA A 479 -38.58 12.50 26.29
C ALA A 479 -39.50 12.31 25.06
N GLN A 480 -39.71 13.38 24.30
CA GLN A 480 -40.62 13.50 23.15
C GLN A 480 -39.99 14.42 22.09
N LYS A 481 -40.69 14.69 20.99
CA LYS A 481 -40.08 15.14 19.72
C LYS A 481 -39.48 16.54 19.79
N LEU A 482 -38.34 16.76 19.14
CA LEU A 482 -37.81 18.11 18.89
C LEU A 482 -37.97 18.48 17.42
N ILE A 483 -38.70 19.57 17.15
CA ILE A 483 -38.86 20.15 15.81
C ILE A 483 -38.24 21.56 15.82
N VAL A 484 -37.27 21.79 14.93
CA VAL A 484 -36.63 23.08 14.72
C VAL A 484 -36.81 23.45 13.25
N ASP A 485 -37.73 24.37 12.96
CA ASP A 485 -38.14 24.72 11.59
C ASP A 485 -37.94 26.21 11.33
N SER A 486 -37.15 26.53 10.30
CA SER A 486 -36.92 27.90 9.83
C SER A 486 -36.37 28.81 10.95
N VAL A 487 -35.39 28.29 11.69
CA VAL A 487 -34.74 28.97 12.83
C VAL A 487 -33.37 29.52 12.43
N ASN A 488 -33.10 30.78 12.79
CA ASN A 488 -31.77 31.37 12.68
C ASN A 488 -31.04 31.25 14.02
N ILE A 489 -29.77 30.82 14.00
CA ILE A 489 -28.89 30.78 15.17
C ILE A 489 -27.71 31.71 14.90
N HIS A 490 -27.52 32.79 15.67
CA HIS A 490 -26.48 33.80 15.34
C HIS A 490 -25.08 33.50 15.86
N GLU A 491 -24.93 32.92 17.05
CA GLU A 491 -23.63 32.52 17.61
C GLU A 491 -23.55 30.99 17.76
N CYS A 492 -23.71 30.44 18.96
CA CYS A 492 -23.45 29.02 19.22
C CYS A 492 -24.68 28.24 19.75
N ALA A 493 -24.68 26.92 19.53
CA ALA A 493 -25.72 26.02 20.02
C ALA A 493 -25.17 24.72 20.62
N HIS A 494 -25.22 24.63 21.96
CA HIS A 494 -24.72 23.50 22.73
C HIS A 494 -25.84 22.55 23.15
N PHE A 495 -25.75 21.31 22.68
CA PHE A 495 -26.53 20.13 23.07
C PHE A 495 -25.64 18.98 23.56
N ASP A 496 -24.45 19.31 24.06
CA ASP A 496 -23.45 18.33 24.52
C ASP A 496 -24.02 17.39 25.61
N GLY A 497 -24.01 16.09 25.34
CA GLY A 497 -24.54 15.03 26.21
C GLY A 497 -26.06 14.94 26.31
N VAL A 498 -26.82 15.75 25.57
CA VAL A 498 -28.30 15.73 25.59
C VAL A 498 -28.83 14.37 25.13
N GLU A 499 -29.85 13.88 25.86
CA GLU A 499 -30.59 12.67 25.49
C GLU A 499 -31.91 13.07 24.80
N PHE A 500 -32.01 12.72 23.52
CA PHE A 500 -33.20 12.86 22.69
C PHE A 500 -33.90 11.51 22.60
N GLY A 501 -35.00 11.40 23.35
CA GLY A 501 -35.81 10.19 23.53
C GLY A 501 -36.83 9.91 22.42
N ASP A 502 -37.06 10.87 21.53
CA ASP A 502 -37.90 10.74 20.33
C ASP A 502 -37.28 11.48 19.13
N ASP A 503 -37.95 11.51 17.97
CA ASP A 503 -37.45 12.09 16.72
C ASP A 503 -36.87 13.51 16.90
N VAL A 504 -35.82 13.83 16.14
CA VAL A 504 -35.26 15.19 16.03
C VAL A 504 -35.28 15.63 14.56
N GLU A 505 -36.08 16.64 14.25
CA GLU A 505 -36.25 17.19 12.89
C GLU A 505 -35.78 18.64 12.83
N TRP A 506 -34.65 18.88 12.15
CA TRP A 506 -34.11 20.20 11.85
C TRP A 506 -34.34 20.55 10.38
N LYS A 507 -35.07 21.64 10.11
CA LYS A 507 -35.47 22.06 8.77
C LYS A 507 -35.17 23.53 8.57
N TYR A 508 -34.50 23.87 7.47
CA TYR A 508 -34.17 25.26 7.10
C TYR A 508 -33.47 26.07 8.20
N VAL A 509 -32.77 25.40 9.12
CA VAL A 509 -31.98 26.02 10.19
C VAL A 509 -30.78 26.72 9.55
N LYS A 510 -30.49 27.96 9.96
CA LYS A 510 -29.43 28.78 9.35
C LYS A 510 -28.53 29.42 10.39
N MET A 511 -27.24 29.38 10.13
CA MET A 511 -26.23 30.19 10.79
C MET A 511 -25.71 31.29 9.85
N PRO A 512 -25.39 32.49 10.37
CA PRO A 512 -24.70 33.53 9.60
C PRO A 512 -23.23 33.15 9.42
N THR A 513 -22.61 33.55 8.32
CA THR A 513 -21.16 33.41 8.15
C THR A 513 -20.43 34.22 9.23
N PRO A 514 -19.44 33.65 9.93
CA PRO A 514 -18.78 34.31 11.05
C PRO A 514 -18.08 35.60 10.62
N GLN A 515 -18.13 36.60 11.50
CA GLN A 515 -17.22 37.74 11.46
C GLN A 515 -15.97 37.39 12.29
N GLU A 516 -14.87 38.13 12.12
CA GLU A 516 -13.49 37.75 12.53
C GLU A 516 -13.27 37.46 14.04
N THR A 517 -14.30 37.55 14.89
CA THR A 517 -14.19 37.38 16.35
C THR A 517 -15.34 36.56 16.99
N GLN A 518 -16.09 35.75 16.24
CA GLN A 518 -17.17 34.90 16.79
C GLN A 518 -17.17 33.47 16.24
N ASP A 519 -17.06 32.49 17.13
CA ASP A 519 -17.19 31.06 16.81
C ASP A 519 -18.67 30.68 16.62
N VAL A 520 -19.07 30.48 15.37
CA VAL A 520 -20.45 30.11 14.98
C VAL A 520 -20.52 28.59 14.76
N PHE A 521 -21.01 27.85 15.76
CA PHE A 521 -21.02 26.37 15.72
C PHE A 521 -22.18 25.70 16.47
N VAL A 522 -22.50 24.49 16.05
CA VAL A 522 -23.38 23.56 16.75
C VAL A 522 -22.55 22.45 17.39
N ALA A 523 -22.69 22.24 18.69
CA ALA A 523 -22.06 21.13 19.42
C ALA A 523 -23.10 20.15 19.95
N MET A 524 -22.94 18.88 19.63
CA MET A 524 -23.78 17.74 20.04
C MET A 524 -22.90 16.58 20.53
N ARG A 525 -21.75 16.88 21.15
CA ARG A 525 -20.77 15.86 21.57
C ARG A 525 -21.39 14.94 22.60
N TYR A 526 -21.13 13.63 22.52
CA TYR A 526 -21.72 12.62 23.41
C TYR A 526 -23.27 12.56 23.43
N ALA A 527 -23.97 13.31 22.55
CA ALA A 527 -25.43 13.34 22.53
C ALA A 527 -26.00 11.98 22.06
N LYS A 528 -27.22 11.65 22.51
CA LYS A 528 -27.85 10.36 22.24
C LYS A 528 -29.21 10.56 21.59
N PHE A 529 -29.33 10.04 20.37
CA PHE A 529 -30.57 10.05 19.59
C PHE A 529 -31.15 8.63 19.64
N THR A 530 -32.24 8.43 20.37
CA THR A 530 -32.91 7.11 20.47
C THR A 530 -33.78 6.80 19.26
N LYS A 531 -34.19 7.84 18.54
CA LYS A 531 -35.04 7.84 17.34
C LYS A 531 -34.36 8.58 16.20
N ARG A 532 -35.10 8.89 15.14
CA ARG A 532 -34.54 9.37 13.87
C ARG A 532 -33.99 10.78 14.03
N PHE A 533 -32.83 11.02 13.43
CA PHE A 533 -32.21 12.34 13.34
C PHE A 533 -32.27 12.82 11.90
N SER A 534 -32.81 14.03 11.67
CA SER A 534 -33.03 14.57 10.33
C SER A 534 -32.60 16.03 10.22
N MET A 535 -31.80 16.34 9.19
CA MET A 535 -31.41 17.69 8.79
C MET A 535 -31.79 17.92 7.32
N VAL A 536 -32.65 18.91 7.04
CA VAL A 536 -33.17 19.16 5.68
C VAL A 536 -33.08 20.64 5.32
N GLY A 537 -32.36 20.97 4.24
CA GLY A 537 -32.28 22.33 3.70
C GLY A 537 -31.58 23.34 4.61
N CYS A 538 -30.72 22.88 5.53
CA CYS A 538 -30.07 23.72 6.53
C CYS A 538 -28.75 24.34 6.04
N ARG A 539 -28.26 25.35 6.75
CA ARG A 539 -26.88 25.88 6.63
C ARG A 539 -26.25 26.00 8.02
N PHE A 540 -25.11 25.33 8.21
CA PHE A 540 -24.30 25.41 9.43
C PHE A 540 -22.89 25.90 9.08
N GLU A 541 -22.28 26.66 9.98
CA GLU A 541 -20.88 27.08 9.82
C GLU A 541 -19.92 26.04 10.43
N ALA A 542 -20.17 25.49 11.62
CA ALA A 542 -19.48 24.26 12.06
C ALA A 542 -20.40 23.32 12.87
N VAL A 543 -20.14 22.02 12.80
CA VAL A 543 -20.95 20.97 13.48
C VAL A 543 -20.05 19.91 14.12
N ASP A 544 -20.05 19.86 15.45
CA ASP A 544 -19.31 18.89 16.26
C ASP A 544 -20.28 17.84 16.84
N MET A 545 -20.16 16.60 16.36
CA MET A 545 -20.91 15.41 16.77
C MET A 545 -19.98 14.31 17.29
N ARG A 546 -18.81 14.68 17.86
CA ARG A 546 -17.85 13.70 18.42
C ARG A 546 -18.51 12.81 19.46
N GLU A 547 -18.31 11.49 19.30
CA GLU A 547 -18.92 10.43 20.12
C GLU A 547 -20.46 10.42 20.22
N ALA A 548 -21.18 11.08 19.31
CA ALA A 548 -22.64 11.04 19.27
C ALA A 548 -23.17 9.63 18.93
N GLN A 549 -24.31 9.25 19.53
CA GLN A 549 -24.89 7.91 19.41
C GLN A 549 -26.27 7.97 18.75
N PHE A 550 -26.39 7.41 17.55
CA PHE A 550 -27.62 7.36 16.76
C PHE A 550 -28.17 5.92 16.76
N ARG A 551 -29.30 5.70 17.46
CA ARG A 551 -29.94 4.38 17.59
C ARG A 551 -30.89 4.03 16.46
N GLU A 552 -31.45 5.04 15.80
CA GLU A 552 -32.25 4.89 14.58
C GLU A 552 -31.67 5.77 13.46
N ARG A 553 -32.35 5.74 12.31
CA ARG A 553 -31.83 6.26 11.04
C ARG A 553 -31.47 7.75 11.06
N VAL A 554 -30.38 8.07 10.39
CA VAL A 554 -29.86 9.43 10.20
C VAL A 554 -30.06 9.86 8.75
N HIS A 555 -30.73 10.99 8.54
CA HIS A 555 -30.99 11.53 7.21
C HIS A 555 -30.60 13.00 7.10
N ILE A 556 -29.58 13.30 6.29
CA ILE A 556 -29.14 14.66 6.00
C ILE A 556 -29.37 14.90 4.51
N SER A 557 -30.15 15.94 4.16
CA SER A 557 -30.42 16.29 2.76
C SER A 557 -30.44 17.79 2.48
N GLY A 558 -30.01 18.17 1.27
CA GLY A 558 -30.04 19.57 0.79
C GLY A 558 -29.29 20.57 1.69
N THR A 559 -28.35 20.10 2.52
CA THR A 559 -27.76 20.86 3.61
C THR A 559 -26.34 21.30 3.26
N THR A 560 -25.99 22.53 3.63
CA THR A 560 -24.65 23.09 3.40
C THR A 560 -23.90 23.26 4.72
N PHE A 561 -22.70 22.72 4.79
CA PHE A 561 -21.76 22.88 5.89
C PHE A 561 -20.61 23.76 5.40
N ALA A 562 -20.53 25.00 5.88
CA ALA A 562 -19.56 25.99 5.40
C ALA A 562 -18.17 25.81 6.04
N GLY A 563 -18.10 25.13 7.18
CA GLY A 563 -16.89 24.78 7.91
C GLY A 563 -16.91 23.34 8.43
N LEU A 564 -16.04 23.05 9.40
CA LEU A 564 -15.75 21.70 9.90
C LEU A 564 -17.00 20.90 10.33
N VAL A 565 -17.05 19.64 9.89
CA VAL A 565 -17.99 18.62 10.38
C VAL A 565 -17.22 17.46 11.01
N ASP A 566 -17.40 17.24 12.31
CA ASP A 566 -16.58 16.29 13.08
C ASP A 566 -17.45 15.23 13.80
N PHE A 567 -17.25 13.96 13.46
CA PHE A 567 -17.89 12.78 14.06
C PHE A 567 -16.88 11.88 14.81
N SER A 568 -15.66 12.37 15.04
CA SER A 568 -14.56 11.56 15.57
C SER A 568 -14.71 11.16 17.04
N ARG A 569 -13.73 10.42 17.56
CA ARG A 569 -13.56 10.10 18.99
C ARG A 569 -12.78 11.20 19.71
N ALA A 570 -13.04 11.41 21.00
CA ALA A 570 -12.00 11.94 21.90
C ALA A 570 -11.04 10.80 22.32
N LEU A 571 -9.96 11.14 23.04
CA LEU A 571 -8.90 10.18 23.33
C LEU A 571 -9.40 8.96 24.14
N GLY A 572 -9.21 7.76 23.56
CA GLY A 572 -9.46 6.47 24.22
C GLY A 572 -10.84 5.85 23.99
N ASN A 573 -11.81 6.58 23.43
CA ASN A 573 -13.17 6.09 23.18
C ASN A 573 -13.38 5.64 21.71
N ALA A 574 -14.57 5.12 21.42
CA ALA A 574 -15.05 4.93 20.05
C ALA A 574 -15.71 6.22 19.54
N GLY A 575 -15.64 6.50 18.24
CA GLY A 575 -16.24 7.71 17.63
C GLY A 575 -17.76 7.63 17.56
N ALA A 576 -18.37 8.48 16.73
CA ALA A 576 -19.81 8.45 16.51
C ALA A 576 -20.31 7.06 16.06
N LYS A 577 -21.50 6.67 16.54
CA LYS A 577 -22.06 5.33 16.31
C LYS A 577 -23.41 5.41 15.60
N PHE A 578 -23.52 4.67 14.50
CA PHE A 578 -24.73 4.57 13.68
C PHE A 578 -25.26 3.14 13.75
N MET A 579 -26.28 2.91 14.59
CA MET A 579 -26.88 1.58 14.79
C MET A 579 -27.78 1.14 13.64
N GLU A 580 -28.23 2.11 12.83
CA GLU A 580 -29.20 2.00 11.74
C GLU A 580 -28.74 2.85 10.53
N GLU A 581 -29.45 2.74 9.40
CA GLU A 581 -29.07 3.40 8.12
C GLU A 581 -28.70 4.89 8.27
N PHE A 582 -27.50 5.24 7.80
CA PHE A 582 -27.00 6.61 7.71
C PHE A 582 -27.03 7.07 6.24
N THR A 583 -27.62 8.24 5.97
CA THR A 583 -27.80 8.75 4.60
C THR A 583 -27.54 10.25 4.51
N ILE A 584 -26.60 10.64 3.63
CA ILE A 584 -26.38 12.00 3.15
C ILE A 584 -26.82 12.08 1.67
N ARG A 585 -27.56 13.12 1.27
CA ARG A 585 -27.95 13.37 -0.13
C ARG A 585 -27.90 14.85 -0.48
N GLU A 586 -27.40 15.19 -1.67
CA GLU A 586 -27.47 16.57 -2.21
C GLU A 586 -26.89 17.64 -1.25
N CYS A 587 -25.85 17.28 -0.49
CA CYS A 587 -25.22 18.14 0.51
C CYS A 587 -23.90 18.72 0.00
N ASN A 588 -23.51 19.88 0.53
CA ASN A 588 -22.25 20.56 0.21
C ASN A 588 -21.41 20.76 1.47
N PHE A 589 -20.16 20.34 1.43
CA PHE A 589 -19.17 20.50 2.51
C PHE A 589 -18.03 21.38 1.99
N LEU A 590 -17.88 22.58 2.55
CA LEU A 590 -16.90 23.57 2.10
C LEU A 590 -15.56 23.49 2.85
N GLN A 591 -15.52 22.83 4.02
CA GLN A 591 -14.30 22.45 4.72
C GLN A 591 -14.27 20.94 5.02
N CYS A 592 -13.21 20.50 5.70
CA CYS A 592 -12.93 19.11 6.02
C CYS A 592 -14.09 18.39 6.74
N VAL A 593 -14.20 17.09 6.49
CA VAL A 593 -15.15 16.21 7.18
C VAL A 593 -14.40 15.06 7.84
N ARG A 594 -14.64 14.84 9.15
CA ARG A 594 -13.94 13.83 9.95
C ARG A 594 -14.90 12.73 10.42
N TRP A 595 -14.84 11.58 9.78
CA TRP A 595 -15.45 10.31 10.20
C TRP A 595 -14.41 9.36 10.81
N GLN A 596 -13.47 9.89 11.61
CA GLN A 596 -12.39 9.08 12.17
C GLN A 596 -12.87 8.20 13.34
N GLY A 597 -12.69 6.88 13.21
CA GLY A 597 -13.01 5.92 14.27
C GLY A 597 -14.51 5.68 14.52
N ILE A 598 -15.37 5.98 13.55
CA ILE A 598 -16.82 5.72 13.63
C ILE A 598 -17.14 4.22 13.56
N ASP A 599 -18.28 3.83 14.16
CA ASP A 599 -18.88 2.50 14.01
C ASP A 599 -20.21 2.61 13.24
N SER A 600 -20.30 2.03 12.03
CA SER A 600 -21.57 1.90 11.29
C SER A 600 -22.02 0.44 11.28
N TYR A 601 -23.17 0.15 11.90
CA TYR A 601 -23.71 -1.19 12.04
C TYR A 601 -24.65 -1.60 10.89
N MET A 602 -25.22 -0.62 10.18
CA MET A 602 -26.04 -0.78 8.99
C MET A 602 -25.52 0.14 7.86
N LYS A 603 -26.12 -0.01 6.67
CA LYS A 603 -25.82 0.72 5.42
C LYS A 603 -25.45 2.20 5.63
N PHE A 604 -24.30 2.59 5.08
CA PHE A 604 -23.79 3.96 5.12
C PHE A 604 -23.78 4.55 3.70
N SER A 605 -24.59 5.58 3.45
CA SER A 605 -24.83 6.13 2.09
C SER A 605 -24.50 7.63 1.98
N ILE A 606 -23.75 8.01 0.95
CA ILE A 606 -23.51 9.40 0.54
C ILE A 606 -23.80 9.51 -0.97
N LEU A 607 -24.81 10.30 -1.35
CA LEU A 607 -25.27 10.39 -2.73
C LEU A 607 -25.26 11.83 -3.23
N ALA A 608 -24.86 12.04 -4.49
CA ALA A 608 -24.96 13.32 -5.20
C ALA A 608 -24.46 14.55 -4.41
N SER A 609 -23.40 14.39 -3.61
CA SER A 609 -22.90 15.39 -2.66
C SER A 609 -21.51 15.91 -3.03
N GLY A 610 -21.22 17.16 -2.67
CA GLY A 610 -19.98 17.85 -3.00
C GLY A 610 -19.11 18.13 -1.78
N PHE A 611 -17.82 17.82 -1.87
CA PHE A 611 -16.79 18.09 -0.86
C PHE A 611 -15.69 18.93 -1.51
N GLN A 612 -15.37 20.08 -0.91
CA GLN A 612 -14.30 20.97 -1.39
C GLN A 612 -12.94 20.58 -0.78
N GLU A 613 -12.94 20.24 0.50
CA GLU A 613 -11.75 19.91 1.29
C GLU A 613 -11.69 18.41 1.66
N ASN A 614 -10.66 18.03 2.43
CA ASN A 614 -10.32 16.65 2.74
C ASN A 614 -11.38 15.90 3.57
N VAL A 615 -11.56 14.61 3.27
CA VAL A 615 -12.52 13.71 3.95
C VAL A 615 -11.76 12.56 4.61
N PHE A 616 -11.79 12.52 5.94
CA PHE A 616 -11.04 11.56 6.75
C PHE A 616 -11.94 10.44 7.27
N LEU A 617 -11.71 9.21 6.82
CA LEU A 617 -12.45 7.99 7.18
C LEU A 617 -11.55 6.94 7.88
N SER A 618 -10.45 7.41 8.47
CA SER A 618 -9.45 6.60 9.16
C SER A 618 -10.01 5.86 10.37
N GLU A 619 -9.56 4.61 10.60
CA GLU A 619 -9.99 3.72 11.69
C GLU A 619 -11.51 3.44 11.75
N ALA A 620 -12.28 3.86 10.75
CA ALA A 620 -13.70 3.64 10.67
C ALA A 620 -14.01 2.14 10.43
N ARG A 621 -15.08 1.66 11.07
CA ARG A 621 -15.53 0.27 10.98
C ARG A 621 -16.93 0.22 10.41
N PHE A 622 -17.06 -0.42 9.26
CA PHE A 622 -18.32 -0.59 8.56
C PHE A 622 -18.69 -2.07 8.56
N HIS A 623 -19.72 -2.38 9.35
CA HIS A 623 -20.24 -3.74 9.51
C HIS A 623 -21.23 -4.14 8.39
N ASP A 624 -21.68 -3.15 7.61
CA ASP A 624 -22.63 -3.30 6.51
C ASP A 624 -22.22 -2.46 5.28
N GLU A 625 -22.99 -2.55 4.19
CA GLU A 625 -22.71 -1.97 2.87
C GLU A 625 -22.41 -0.45 2.90
N ILE A 626 -21.39 -0.02 2.14
CA ILE A 626 -21.13 1.41 1.88
C ILE A 626 -21.54 1.77 0.46
N VAL A 627 -22.23 2.90 0.30
CA VAL A 627 -22.63 3.44 -1.00
C VAL A 627 -22.27 4.92 -1.11
N ILE A 628 -21.19 5.23 -1.82
CA ILE A 628 -20.84 6.59 -2.26
C ILE A 628 -21.00 6.64 -3.78
N LEU A 629 -21.98 7.41 -4.26
CA LEU A 629 -22.32 7.48 -5.70
C LEU A 629 -22.57 8.90 -6.17
N ASP A 630 -22.16 9.18 -7.41
CA ASP A 630 -22.36 10.43 -8.15
C ASP A 630 -21.89 11.69 -7.37
N CYS A 631 -20.93 11.52 -6.45
CA CYS A 631 -20.36 12.56 -5.60
C CYS A 631 -19.09 13.19 -6.22
N LYS A 632 -18.73 14.39 -5.73
CA LYS A 632 -17.54 15.14 -6.15
C LYS A 632 -16.67 15.49 -4.94
N PHE A 633 -15.40 15.11 -4.98
CA PHE A 633 -14.41 15.37 -3.94
C PHE A 633 -13.24 16.13 -4.56
N HIS A 634 -13.04 17.40 -4.18
CA HIS A 634 -11.91 18.22 -4.66
C HIS A 634 -10.68 18.09 -3.74
N GLY A 635 -10.90 17.81 -2.46
CA GLY A 635 -9.88 17.34 -1.53
C GLY A 635 -9.58 15.83 -1.64
N GLN A 636 -8.64 15.38 -0.81
CA GLN A 636 -8.26 13.98 -0.63
C GLN A 636 -9.31 13.21 0.19
N VAL A 637 -9.58 11.95 -0.17
CA VAL A 637 -10.40 11.02 0.62
C VAL A 637 -9.52 9.92 1.19
N THR A 638 -9.46 9.81 2.52
CA THR A 638 -8.43 9.02 3.21
C THR A 638 -9.02 7.92 4.10
N PHE A 639 -8.69 6.66 3.79
CA PHE A 639 -9.04 5.45 4.51
C PHE A 639 -7.77 4.77 5.06
N HIS A 640 -7.35 5.14 6.26
CA HIS A 640 -6.20 4.52 6.95
C HIS A 640 -6.66 3.61 8.09
N LEU A 641 -6.22 2.35 8.14
CA LEU A 641 -6.62 1.33 9.14
C LEU A 641 -8.14 1.03 9.21
N SER A 642 -8.89 1.33 8.15
CA SER A 642 -10.35 1.14 8.08
C SER A 642 -10.72 -0.32 7.73
N ASN A 643 -11.86 -0.81 8.23
CA ASN A 643 -12.33 -2.18 7.99
C ASN A 643 -13.74 -2.23 7.38
N PHE A 644 -13.91 -3.10 6.39
CA PHE A 644 -15.13 -3.25 5.58
C PHE A 644 -15.57 -4.72 5.53
N THR A 645 -16.63 -5.07 6.27
CA THR A 645 -17.09 -6.48 6.33
C THR A 645 -18.16 -6.84 5.27
N ARG A 646 -18.59 -5.85 4.48
CA ARG A 646 -19.60 -5.96 3.40
C ARG A 646 -19.15 -5.16 2.17
N ASP A 647 -19.95 -5.22 1.11
CA ASP A 647 -19.60 -4.65 -0.19
C ASP A 647 -19.50 -3.11 -0.14
N VAL A 648 -18.49 -2.58 -0.82
CA VAL A 648 -18.11 -1.16 -0.81
C VAL A 648 -18.26 -0.60 -2.22
N HIS A 649 -19.26 0.26 -2.42
CA HIS A 649 -19.60 0.87 -3.70
C HIS A 649 -19.18 2.34 -3.74
N LEU A 650 -18.10 2.64 -4.46
CA LEU A 650 -17.51 3.97 -4.67
C LEU A 650 -17.51 4.35 -6.17
N ALA A 651 -18.53 3.91 -6.90
CA ALA A 651 -18.64 4.01 -8.36
C ALA A 651 -19.15 5.38 -8.87
N LYS A 652 -18.76 5.75 -10.10
CA LYS A 652 -19.15 7.01 -10.80
C LYS A 652 -18.83 8.32 -10.07
N ASN A 653 -17.94 8.30 -9.09
CA ASN A 653 -17.54 9.52 -8.38
C ASN A 653 -16.41 10.24 -9.14
N ALA A 654 -16.33 11.56 -8.96
CA ALA A 654 -15.14 12.34 -9.32
C ALA A 654 -14.36 12.66 -8.04
N PHE A 655 -13.17 12.08 -7.89
CA PHE A 655 -12.25 12.39 -6.80
C PHE A 655 -11.08 13.23 -7.28
N SER A 656 -10.40 13.91 -6.37
CA SER A 656 -9.07 14.47 -6.61
C SER A 656 -8.02 13.39 -6.32
N GLU A 657 -7.92 12.95 -5.07
CA GLU A 657 -7.10 11.82 -4.65
C GLU A 657 -7.86 10.90 -3.69
N VAL A 658 -7.62 9.60 -3.81
CA VAL A 658 -8.08 8.58 -2.85
C VAL A 658 -6.86 7.86 -2.28
N VAL A 659 -6.71 7.89 -0.96
CA VAL A 659 -5.62 7.20 -0.23
C VAL A 659 -6.23 6.11 0.66
N CYS A 660 -5.91 4.86 0.36
CA CYS A 660 -6.21 3.69 1.18
C CYS A 660 -4.89 3.10 1.70
N GLU A 661 -4.73 2.99 3.02
CA GLU A 661 -3.54 2.41 3.65
C GLU A 661 -3.88 1.45 4.80
N GLU A 662 -3.25 0.27 4.81
CA GLU A 662 -3.52 -0.85 5.72
C GLU A 662 -5.03 -1.19 5.88
N ILE A 663 -5.86 -0.93 4.85
CA ILE A 663 -7.30 -1.28 4.89
C ILE A 663 -7.52 -2.79 4.77
N HIS A 664 -8.63 -3.26 5.35
CA HIS A 664 -9.10 -4.63 5.18
C HIS A 664 -10.54 -4.64 4.63
N CYS A 665 -10.74 -5.39 3.55
CA CYS A 665 -12.04 -5.60 2.92
C CYS A 665 -12.34 -7.11 2.83
N ASP A 666 -13.27 -7.60 3.65
CA ASP A 666 -13.69 -9.01 3.67
C ASP A 666 -14.61 -9.38 2.50
N SER A 667 -15.21 -8.36 1.87
CA SER A 667 -16.21 -8.47 0.81
C SER A 667 -15.73 -7.76 -0.46
N LYS A 668 -16.65 -7.34 -1.36
CA LYS A 668 -16.29 -6.79 -2.66
C LYS A 668 -16.05 -5.29 -2.64
N LEU A 669 -15.19 -4.81 -3.54
CA LEU A 669 -14.88 -3.38 -3.71
C LEU A 669 -15.15 -2.93 -5.15
N TYR A 670 -15.87 -1.83 -5.31
CA TYR A 670 -16.32 -1.31 -6.61
C TYR A 670 -15.98 0.19 -6.77
N LEU A 671 -15.02 0.54 -7.63
CA LEU A 671 -14.76 1.93 -8.05
C LEU A 671 -15.12 2.15 -9.54
N GLN A 672 -15.81 1.21 -10.18
CA GLN A 672 -16.08 1.21 -11.62
C GLN A 672 -16.61 2.56 -12.15
N GLY A 673 -15.97 3.08 -13.20
CA GLY A 673 -16.39 4.31 -13.88
C GLY A 673 -16.16 5.61 -13.11
N SER A 674 -15.44 5.59 -11.98
CA SER A 674 -15.00 6.80 -11.27
C SER A 674 -13.77 7.42 -11.93
N THR A 675 -13.55 8.73 -11.71
CA THR A 675 -12.37 9.47 -12.20
C THR A 675 -11.57 10.05 -11.03
N MET A 676 -10.24 10.11 -11.16
CA MET A 676 -9.35 10.66 -10.12
C MET A 676 -7.99 11.12 -10.65
N GLN A 677 -7.27 11.96 -9.90
CA GLN A 677 -5.87 12.29 -10.20
C GLN A 677 -4.92 11.23 -9.62
N SER A 678 -5.25 10.65 -8.47
CA SER A 678 -4.41 9.66 -7.79
C SER A 678 -5.27 8.63 -7.04
N LEU A 679 -4.88 7.36 -7.13
CA LEU A 679 -5.42 6.25 -6.36
C LEU A 679 -4.26 5.49 -5.71
N GLN A 680 -4.12 5.64 -4.39
CA GLN A 680 -3.16 4.90 -3.59
C GLN A 680 -3.92 3.81 -2.82
N MET A 681 -3.51 2.56 -2.94
CA MET A 681 -4.05 1.41 -2.20
C MET A 681 -2.88 0.54 -1.75
N ASP A 682 -2.08 1.06 -0.82
CA ASP A 682 -0.84 0.45 -0.37
C ASP A 682 -1.04 -0.34 0.94
N ASN A 683 -0.32 -1.46 1.09
CA ASN A 683 -0.44 -2.40 2.21
C ASN A 683 -1.88 -2.93 2.48
N CYS A 684 -2.77 -2.83 1.49
CA CYS A 684 -4.20 -3.14 1.58
C CYS A 684 -4.49 -4.65 1.42
N ARG A 685 -5.58 -5.14 2.02
CA ARG A 685 -6.03 -6.55 1.92
C ARG A 685 -7.48 -6.66 1.47
N CYS A 686 -7.70 -7.22 0.29
CA CYS A 686 -9.04 -7.48 -0.27
C CYS A 686 -9.29 -8.97 -0.48
N GLU A 687 -10.30 -9.52 0.20
CA GLU A 687 -10.59 -10.95 0.27
C GLU A 687 -11.58 -11.46 -0.80
N LYS A 688 -12.21 -10.55 -1.57
CA LYS A 688 -13.14 -10.88 -2.67
C LYS A 688 -12.89 -10.00 -3.90
N GLU A 689 -13.85 -10.02 -4.82
CA GLU A 689 -13.82 -9.34 -6.12
C GLU A 689 -13.61 -7.83 -5.98
N CYS A 690 -12.65 -7.30 -6.76
CA CYS A 690 -12.35 -5.88 -6.84
C CYS A 690 -12.56 -5.39 -8.27
N ASN A 691 -13.58 -4.57 -8.49
CA ASN A 691 -13.97 -4.07 -9.81
C ASN A 691 -13.63 -2.58 -9.97
N PHE A 692 -12.60 -2.35 -10.77
CA PHE A 692 -11.94 -1.09 -11.06
C PHE A 692 -11.93 -0.80 -12.58
N ALA A 693 -12.93 -1.30 -13.31
CA ALA A 693 -13.03 -1.15 -14.76
C ALA A 693 -13.47 0.28 -15.15
N ASN A 694 -13.08 0.71 -16.36
CA ASN A 694 -13.35 2.06 -16.88
C ASN A 694 -12.91 3.22 -15.96
N LEU A 695 -11.88 3.04 -15.13
CA LEU A 695 -11.28 4.16 -14.39
C LEU A 695 -10.49 5.06 -15.35
N ASP A 696 -10.60 6.38 -15.20
CA ASP A 696 -9.59 7.32 -15.71
C ASP A 696 -8.87 7.93 -14.50
N CYS A 697 -7.61 7.57 -14.33
CA CYS A 697 -6.79 7.92 -13.18
C CYS A 697 -5.45 8.52 -13.64
N GLY A 698 -4.89 9.46 -12.88
CA GLY A 698 -3.51 9.90 -13.07
C GLY A 698 -2.53 8.81 -12.63
N SER A 699 -2.20 8.75 -11.34
CA SER A 699 -1.30 7.76 -10.75
C SER A 699 -2.04 6.63 -10.00
N LEU A 700 -1.59 5.39 -10.18
CA LEU A 700 -2.06 4.23 -9.43
C LEU A 700 -0.91 3.66 -8.58
N SER A 701 -1.17 3.35 -7.31
CA SER A 701 -0.29 2.53 -6.48
C SER A 701 -1.10 1.42 -5.81
N LEU A 702 -0.63 0.17 -5.92
CA LEU A 702 -1.19 -1.02 -5.27
C LEU A 702 -0.11 -1.74 -4.43
N LYS A 703 0.85 -1.00 -3.90
CA LYS A 703 2.14 -1.55 -3.47
C LYS A 703 2.01 -2.34 -2.18
N SER A 704 2.67 -3.51 -2.14
CA SER A 704 2.56 -4.48 -1.03
C SER A 704 1.15 -5.01 -0.75
N SER A 705 0.17 -4.78 -1.64
CA SER A 705 -1.24 -5.10 -1.40
C SER A 705 -1.64 -6.50 -1.87
N ILE A 706 -2.55 -7.12 -1.13
CA ILE A 706 -2.95 -8.53 -1.28
C ILE A 706 -4.40 -8.60 -1.78
N PHE A 707 -4.58 -9.17 -2.97
CA PHE A 707 -5.86 -9.40 -3.61
C PHE A 707 -6.11 -10.91 -3.74
N ASN A 708 -6.92 -11.45 -2.83
CA ASN A 708 -7.27 -12.88 -2.82
C ASN A 708 -8.46 -13.20 -3.75
N GLY A 709 -9.22 -12.19 -4.18
CA GLY A 709 -10.29 -12.30 -5.17
C GLY A 709 -9.87 -11.91 -6.59
N VAL A 710 -10.82 -12.00 -7.53
CA VAL A 710 -10.64 -11.53 -8.92
C VAL A 710 -10.55 -10.00 -8.95
N VAL A 711 -9.57 -9.46 -9.67
CA VAL A 711 -9.40 -8.02 -9.86
C VAL A 711 -9.65 -7.65 -11.32
N ASN A 712 -10.36 -6.54 -11.56
CA ASN A 712 -10.71 -6.10 -12.92
C ASN A 712 -10.41 -4.62 -13.12
N PHE A 713 -9.36 -4.30 -13.87
CA PHE A 713 -8.99 -2.96 -14.33
C PHE A 713 -9.30 -2.76 -15.83
N SER A 714 -10.06 -3.65 -16.47
CA SER A 714 -10.22 -3.62 -17.93
C SER A 714 -10.75 -2.28 -18.46
N LEU A 715 -10.22 -1.89 -19.64
CA LEU A 715 -10.49 -0.62 -20.33
C LEU A 715 -10.10 0.68 -19.57
N SER A 716 -9.49 0.60 -18.39
CA SER A 716 -9.05 1.76 -17.61
C SER A 716 -7.85 2.50 -18.22
N LYS A 717 -7.61 3.73 -17.75
CA LYS A 717 -6.59 4.66 -18.25
C LYS A 717 -5.79 5.19 -17.05
N PHE A 718 -4.47 5.05 -17.12
CA PHE A 718 -3.51 5.47 -16.10
C PHE A 718 -2.52 6.43 -16.75
N ASN A 719 -2.69 7.73 -16.54
CA ASN A 719 -1.98 8.76 -17.29
C ASN A 719 -0.52 8.93 -16.81
N GLY A 720 -0.28 8.73 -15.52
CA GLY A 720 1.03 8.79 -14.87
C GLY A 720 1.55 7.40 -14.47
N ARG A 721 2.31 7.35 -13.36
CA ARG A 721 2.96 6.15 -12.82
C ARG A 721 1.94 5.12 -12.31
N CYS A 722 2.20 3.84 -12.60
CA CYS A 722 1.43 2.69 -12.14
C CYS A 722 2.34 1.74 -11.34
N ASP A 723 2.26 1.75 -10.01
CA ASP A 723 3.08 0.91 -9.14
C ASP A 723 2.33 -0.35 -8.69
N LEU A 724 2.81 -1.51 -9.13
CA LEU A 724 2.33 -2.83 -8.76
C LEU A 724 3.38 -3.61 -7.93
N SER A 725 4.40 -2.91 -7.39
CA SER A 725 5.53 -3.56 -6.72
C SER A 725 5.10 -4.27 -5.43
N ALA A 726 5.55 -5.51 -5.25
CA ALA A 726 5.19 -6.41 -4.16
C ALA A 726 3.67 -6.68 -4.00
N ALA A 727 2.84 -6.35 -4.99
CA ALA A 727 1.43 -6.73 -4.99
C ALA A 727 1.29 -8.25 -5.23
N LEU A 728 0.24 -8.84 -4.63
CA LEU A 728 -0.09 -10.26 -4.78
C LEU A 728 -1.52 -10.41 -5.32
N PHE A 729 -1.66 -11.04 -6.49
CA PHE A 729 -2.94 -11.37 -7.12
C PHE A 729 -3.13 -12.89 -7.16
N ALA A 730 -3.76 -13.45 -6.13
CA ALA A 730 -3.93 -14.91 -6.00
C ALA A 730 -4.91 -15.50 -7.05
N GLN A 731 -5.75 -14.64 -7.63
CA GLN A 731 -6.68 -14.98 -8.70
C GLN A 731 -6.44 -14.10 -9.94
N LYS A 732 -7.34 -14.25 -10.92
CA LYS A 732 -7.33 -13.50 -12.18
C LYS A 732 -7.31 -11.98 -11.93
N ALA A 733 -6.33 -11.28 -12.52
CA ALA A 733 -6.25 -9.82 -12.52
C ALA A 733 -6.32 -9.30 -13.97
N ASP A 734 -7.40 -8.63 -14.36
CA ASP A 734 -7.71 -8.27 -15.76
C ASP A 734 -7.31 -6.83 -16.09
N PHE A 735 -6.17 -6.63 -16.76
CA PHE A 735 -5.67 -5.34 -17.24
C PHE A 735 -5.82 -5.18 -18.78
N ARG A 736 -6.69 -5.96 -19.43
CA ARG A 736 -6.84 -5.88 -20.90
C ARG A 736 -7.41 -4.53 -21.34
N GLY A 737 -6.80 -3.97 -22.38
CA GLY A 737 -7.18 -2.65 -22.93
C GLY A 737 -6.77 -1.46 -22.07
N VAL A 738 -6.08 -1.69 -20.94
CA VAL A 738 -5.57 -0.61 -20.07
C VAL A 738 -4.54 0.25 -20.81
N LYS A 739 -4.74 1.57 -20.76
CA LYS A 739 -3.83 2.57 -21.32
C LYS A 739 -2.92 3.14 -20.23
N PHE A 740 -1.73 2.57 -20.10
CA PHE A 740 -0.63 3.17 -19.31
C PHE A 740 0.03 4.30 -20.13
N GLY A 741 0.16 5.49 -19.54
CA GLY A 741 0.70 6.71 -20.16
C GLY A 741 2.20 6.87 -19.96
N ASP A 742 2.64 7.00 -18.70
CA ASP A 742 4.04 7.15 -18.30
C ASP A 742 4.72 5.78 -18.06
N CYS A 743 4.90 5.37 -16.79
CA CYS A 743 5.68 4.19 -16.44
C CYS A 743 4.94 3.20 -15.52
N ILE A 744 5.40 1.94 -15.53
CA ILE A 744 4.86 0.83 -14.74
C ILE A 744 6.00 0.21 -13.93
N ALA A 745 5.74 -0.08 -12.65
CA ALA A 745 6.63 -0.86 -11.79
C ALA A 745 5.97 -2.19 -11.42
N MET A 746 6.73 -3.28 -11.46
CA MET A 746 6.28 -4.66 -11.21
C MET A 746 7.29 -5.44 -10.33
N ASN A 747 8.12 -4.73 -9.56
CA ASN A 747 9.19 -5.32 -8.75
C ASN A 747 8.60 -6.28 -7.72
N HIS A 748 8.97 -7.56 -7.77
CA HIS A 748 8.44 -8.62 -6.90
C HIS A 748 6.91 -8.80 -6.95
N LEU A 749 6.26 -8.44 -8.06
CA LEU A 749 4.86 -8.72 -8.34
C LEU A 749 4.59 -10.25 -8.42
N ASP A 750 3.63 -10.74 -7.65
CA ASP A 750 3.14 -12.13 -7.70
C ASP A 750 1.75 -12.17 -8.36
N ALA A 751 1.67 -12.69 -9.59
CA ALA A 751 0.50 -12.50 -10.44
C ALA A 751 0.35 -13.52 -11.60
N ASP A 752 0.48 -14.82 -11.32
CA ASP A 752 0.33 -15.93 -12.31
C ASP A 752 -0.81 -15.74 -13.33
N LYS A 753 -1.96 -15.23 -12.86
CA LYS A 753 -3.22 -15.15 -13.60
C LYS A 753 -3.52 -13.71 -14.09
N LEU A 754 -2.51 -12.84 -14.20
CA LEU A 754 -2.59 -11.51 -14.80
C LEU A 754 -2.98 -11.59 -16.29
N LEU A 755 -3.98 -10.83 -16.73
CA LEU A 755 -4.30 -10.61 -18.14
C LEU A 755 -3.74 -9.25 -18.59
N ILE A 756 -2.69 -9.27 -19.40
CA ILE A 756 -2.09 -8.08 -20.03
C ILE A 756 -1.54 -8.49 -21.41
N SER A 757 -1.30 -7.56 -22.32
CA SER A 757 -0.58 -7.83 -23.59
C SER A 757 0.73 -7.06 -23.68
N TRP A 758 1.67 -7.58 -24.47
CA TRP A 758 3.00 -6.97 -24.63
C TRP A 758 2.94 -5.51 -25.09
N GLN A 759 2.03 -5.20 -26.03
CA GLN A 759 1.81 -3.85 -26.58
C GLN A 759 1.44 -2.79 -25.52
N GLN A 760 0.90 -3.20 -24.37
CA GLN A 760 0.56 -2.27 -23.29
C GLN A 760 1.79 -1.83 -22.48
N VAL A 761 2.83 -2.68 -22.43
CA VAL A 761 3.97 -2.63 -21.49
C VAL A 761 5.30 -2.27 -22.18
N ASP A 762 5.46 -2.52 -23.48
CA ASP A 762 6.72 -2.28 -24.19
C ASP A 762 7.21 -0.84 -24.02
N GLY A 763 8.45 -0.68 -23.55
CA GLY A 763 9.09 0.61 -23.27
C GLY A 763 8.63 1.34 -21.99
N LYS A 764 7.70 0.79 -21.20
CA LYS A 764 7.11 1.49 -20.04
C LYS A 764 7.59 1.00 -18.68
N LEU A 765 8.39 -0.06 -18.60
CA LEU A 765 8.95 -0.51 -17.31
C LEU A 765 9.87 0.58 -16.73
N GLU A 766 9.52 1.05 -15.54
CA GLU A 766 10.21 2.14 -14.84
C GLU A 766 11.70 1.81 -14.64
N SER A 767 12.02 0.55 -14.37
CA SER A 767 13.39 0.05 -14.19
C SER A 767 14.25 0.10 -15.46
N GLU A 768 13.70 -0.13 -16.66
CA GLU A 768 14.46 0.03 -17.92
C GLU A 768 14.71 1.53 -18.18
N ASN A 769 13.71 2.38 -17.93
CA ASN A 769 13.81 3.83 -18.11
C ASN A 769 14.83 4.47 -17.14
N LYS A 770 14.85 4.02 -15.88
CA LYS A 770 15.88 4.36 -14.87
C LYS A 770 17.23 3.66 -15.09
N ARG A 771 17.37 2.83 -16.13
CA ARG A 771 18.58 2.04 -16.47
C ARG A 771 19.01 1.03 -15.40
N GLN A 772 18.09 0.64 -14.52
CA GLN A 772 18.27 -0.34 -13.45
C GLN A 772 18.18 -1.78 -14.00
N TYR A 773 19.10 -2.16 -14.88
CA TYR A 773 19.03 -3.39 -15.69
C TYR A 773 18.99 -4.70 -14.91
N ALA A 774 19.28 -4.70 -13.60
CA ALA A 774 19.07 -5.84 -12.72
C ALA A 774 17.57 -6.05 -12.45
N GLN A 775 16.91 -5.02 -11.89
CA GLN A 775 15.47 -5.01 -11.62
C GLN A 775 14.64 -5.18 -12.91
N ALA A 776 15.05 -4.54 -14.01
CA ALA A 776 14.40 -4.74 -15.31
C ALA A 776 14.45 -6.19 -15.80
N ALA A 777 15.54 -6.92 -15.52
CA ALA A 777 15.62 -8.34 -15.85
C ALA A 777 14.71 -9.20 -14.96
N GLU A 778 14.41 -8.77 -13.74
CA GLU A 778 13.48 -9.45 -12.82
C GLU A 778 12.02 -9.19 -13.23
N GLU A 779 11.65 -7.93 -13.51
CA GLU A 779 10.32 -7.57 -14.05
C GLU A 779 10.03 -8.27 -15.40
N TYR A 780 10.98 -8.29 -16.34
CA TYR A 780 10.84 -9.06 -17.58
C TYR A 780 10.80 -10.59 -17.35
N SER A 781 11.34 -11.10 -16.23
CA SER A 781 11.21 -12.52 -15.87
C SER A 781 9.82 -12.86 -15.33
N ILE A 782 9.19 -11.95 -14.57
CA ILE A 782 7.79 -12.08 -14.11
C ILE A 782 6.86 -12.10 -15.32
N LEU A 783 6.97 -11.12 -16.23
CA LEU A 783 6.20 -11.08 -17.47
C LEU A 783 6.39 -12.35 -18.32
N LYS A 784 7.63 -12.85 -18.43
CA LYS A 784 7.94 -14.11 -19.13
C LYS A 784 7.19 -15.30 -18.54
N THR A 785 7.12 -15.42 -17.21
CA THR A 785 6.35 -16.51 -16.56
C THR A 785 4.86 -16.37 -16.87
N ILE A 786 4.31 -15.16 -16.72
CA ILE A 786 2.89 -14.85 -17.01
C ILE A 786 2.53 -15.25 -18.45
N PHE A 787 3.25 -14.75 -19.47
CA PHE A 787 2.94 -15.09 -20.86
C PHE A 787 3.13 -16.59 -21.20
N ALA A 788 4.05 -17.28 -20.51
CA ALA A 788 4.26 -18.72 -20.69
C ALA A 788 3.12 -19.56 -20.10
N VAL A 789 2.68 -19.30 -18.86
CA VAL A 789 1.53 -19.96 -18.21
C VAL A 789 0.25 -19.79 -19.04
N ARG A 790 0.15 -18.69 -19.79
CA ARG A 790 -1.00 -18.32 -20.64
C ARG A 790 -0.93 -18.84 -22.08
N ASN A 791 0.15 -19.51 -22.47
CA ASN A 791 0.44 -19.94 -23.85
C ASN A 791 0.42 -18.80 -24.90
N GLN A 792 0.73 -17.56 -24.50
CA GLN A 792 0.80 -16.39 -25.40
C GLN A 792 2.20 -16.28 -26.00
N TYR A 793 2.53 -17.18 -26.95
CA TYR A 793 3.90 -17.39 -27.40
C TYR A 793 4.54 -16.21 -28.18
N ASP A 794 3.76 -15.39 -28.91
CA ASP A 794 4.31 -14.20 -29.58
C ASP A 794 4.75 -13.11 -28.59
N ASP A 795 3.90 -12.77 -27.61
CA ASP A 795 4.24 -11.84 -26.52
C ASP A 795 5.41 -12.39 -25.69
N LEU A 796 5.43 -13.71 -25.42
CA LEU A 796 6.50 -14.39 -24.70
C LEU A 796 7.87 -14.27 -25.39
N ASP A 797 7.92 -14.43 -26.71
CA ASP A 797 9.17 -14.40 -27.47
C ASP A 797 9.76 -12.97 -27.51
N GLU A 798 8.93 -11.92 -27.54
CA GLU A 798 9.38 -10.53 -27.40
C GLU A 798 9.86 -10.20 -25.97
N VAL A 799 9.12 -10.62 -24.95
CA VAL A 799 9.52 -10.46 -23.54
C VAL A 799 10.80 -11.24 -23.22
N TYR A 800 10.97 -12.45 -23.74
CA TYR A 800 12.20 -13.22 -23.59
C TYR A 800 13.40 -12.54 -24.27
N TYR A 801 13.19 -11.93 -25.43
CA TYR A 801 14.21 -11.13 -26.13
C TYR A 801 14.61 -9.90 -25.30
N ARG A 802 13.65 -9.15 -24.74
CA ARG A 802 13.90 -8.03 -23.80
C ARG A 802 14.63 -8.48 -22.52
N TYR A 803 14.17 -9.56 -21.88
CA TYR A 803 14.83 -10.18 -20.72
C TYR A 803 16.32 -10.47 -20.99
N ARG A 804 16.63 -11.11 -22.12
CA ARG A 804 18.02 -11.41 -22.51
C ARG A 804 18.84 -10.14 -22.76
N GLN A 805 18.25 -9.10 -23.36
CA GLN A 805 18.93 -7.81 -23.48
C GLN A 805 19.26 -7.20 -22.12
N MET A 806 18.35 -7.23 -21.12
CA MET A 806 18.62 -6.67 -19.79
C MET A 806 19.68 -7.44 -19.03
N GLN A 807 19.65 -8.78 -19.05
CA GLN A 807 20.71 -9.61 -18.45
C GLN A 807 22.10 -9.30 -19.00
N ARG A 808 22.23 -9.07 -20.32
CA ARG A 808 23.49 -8.62 -20.92
C ARG A 808 23.82 -7.15 -20.56
N LYS A 809 22.82 -6.26 -20.48
CA LYS A 809 23.04 -4.86 -20.06
C LYS A 809 23.53 -4.76 -18.59
N LYS A 810 23.11 -5.68 -17.70
CA LYS A 810 23.48 -5.80 -16.27
C LYS A 810 24.99 -5.99 -16.04
N LEU A 811 25.70 -6.63 -16.97
CA LEU A 811 27.15 -6.87 -16.87
C LEU A 811 27.93 -5.54 -16.88
N ARG A 812 28.60 -5.17 -15.78
CA ARG A 812 29.38 -3.91 -15.69
C ARG A 812 30.51 -3.89 -16.73
N ILE A 813 30.64 -2.77 -17.44
CA ILE A 813 31.79 -2.49 -18.32
C ILE A 813 32.91 -1.95 -17.43
N SER A 814 34.08 -2.61 -17.44
CA SER A 814 35.26 -2.19 -16.68
C SER A 814 36.53 -2.38 -17.52
N PRO A 815 37.44 -1.40 -17.59
CA PRO A 815 38.70 -1.53 -18.33
C PRO A 815 39.63 -2.61 -17.75
N LEU A 816 39.40 -3.08 -16.51
CA LEU A 816 40.15 -4.22 -15.95
C LEU A 816 39.70 -5.59 -16.51
N HIS A 817 38.57 -5.67 -17.23
CA HIS A 817 38.02 -6.92 -17.74
C HIS A 817 37.73 -6.87 -19.26
N PRO A 818 38.78 -6.84 -20.10
CA PRO A 818 38.63 -6.79 -21.56
C PRO A 818 37.90 -8.03 -22.11
N LEU A 819 38.10 -9.22 -21.52
CA LEU A 819 37.42 -10.46 -21.95
C LEU A 819 35.89 -10.40 -21.75
N GLN A 820 35.42 -9.88 -20.61
CA GLN A 820 33.98 -9.69 -20.36
C GLN A 820 33.37 -8.65 -21.31
N THR A 821 34.13 -7.59 -21.63
CA THR A 821 33.73 -6.57 -22.60
C THR A 821 33.63 -7.14 -24.02
N LEU A 822 34.60 -7.99 -24.42
CA LEU A 822 34.59 -8.71 -25.69
C LEU A 822 33.44 -9.73 -25.78
N GLN A 823 33.17 -10.49 -24.71
CA GLN A 823 32.02 -11.40 -24.63
C GLN A 823 30.71 -10.62 -24.81
N ARG A 824 30.49 -9.54 -24.06
CA ARG A 824 29.30 -8.68 -24.17
C ARG A 824 29.12 -8.11 -25.58
N PHE A 825 30.21 -7.81 -26.29
CA PHE A 825 30.18 -7.37 -27.69
C PHE A 825 29.86 -8.52 -28.66
N ALA A 826 30.45 -9.70 -28.48
CA ALA A 826 30.16 -10.88 -29.28
C ALA A 826 28.71 -11.34 -29.15
N GLU A 827 28.16 -11.36 -27.93
CA GLU A 827 26.73 -11.61 -27.68
C GLU A 827 25.82 -10.54 -28.33
N PHE A 828 26.26 -9.29 -28.37
CA PHE A 828 25.53 -8.21 -29.05
C PHE A 828 25.47 -8.41 -30.56
N CYS A 829 26.60 -8.71 -31.20
CA CYS A 829 26.64 -8.94 -32.64
C CYS A 829 25.92 -10.23 -33.03
N ALA A 830 26.34 -11.38 -32.49
CA ALA A 830 25.87 -12.69 -32.92
C ALA A 830 24.46 -13.04 -32.40
N LEU A 831 24.20 -12.85 -31.10
CA LEU A 831 22.95 -13.34 -30.49
C LEU A 831 21.81 -12.32 -30.58
N ASP A 832 22.03 -11.06 -30.25
CA ASP A 832 20.97 -10.03 -30.24
C ASP A 832 20.64 -9.51 -31.65
N ARG A 833 21.65 -9.04 -32.39
CA ARG A 833 21.44 -8.44 -33.72
C ARG A 833 21.14 -9.46 -34.81
N CYS A 834 21.97 -10.49 -35.00
CA CYS A 834 21.71 -11.51 -36.03
C CYS A 834 20.59 -12.49 -35.66
N CYS A 835 20.54 -12.98 -34.41
CA CYS A 835 19.65 -14.11 -34.03
C CYS A 835 18.40 -13.72 -33.23
N GLY A 836 18.36 -12.53 -32.60
CA GLY A 836 17.30 -12.17 -31.65
C GLY A 836 17.17 -13.15 -30.48
N TYR A 837 18.29 -13.70 -30.00
CA TYR A 837 18.37 -14.80 -29.02
C TYR A 837 17.55 -16.06 -29.41
N GLY A 838 17.31 -16.26 -30.71
CA GLY A 838 16.60 -17.42 -31.28
C GLY A 838 15.08 -17.29 -31.34
N THR A 839 14.54 -16.07 -31.24
CA THR A 839 13.09 -15.77 -31.38
C THR A 839 12.74 -15.10 -32.73
N LYS A 840 13.74 -14.61 -33.48
CA LYS A 840 13.52 -13.78 -34.68
C LYS A 840 14.20 -14.37 -35.93
N PRO A 841 13.71 -15.52 -36.46
CA PRO A 841 14.39 -16.26 -37.54
C PRO A 841 14.66 -15.43 -38.80
N PHE A 842 13.77 -14.50 -39.17
CA PHE A 842 13.98 -13.61 -40.32
C PHE A 842 15.21 -12.69 -40.20
N ARG A 843 15.66 -12.36 -38.97
CA ARG A 843 16.94 -11.65 -38.78
C ARG A 843 18.14 -12.51 -39.17
N ILE A 844 18.07 -13.82 -38.94
CA ILE A 844 19.14 -14.76 -39.31
C ILE A 844 19.24 -14.83 -40.83
N ALA A 845 18.10 -14.95 -41.52
CA ALA A 845 18.06 -14.93 -42.99
C ALA A 845 18.64 -13.63 -43.57
N PHE A 846 18.28 -12.46 -43.03
CA PHE A 846 18.82 -11.18 -43.46
C PHE A 846 20.32 -11.02 -43.14
N ALA A 847 20.77 -11.50 -41.97
CA ALA A 847 22.19 -11.52 -41.60
C ALA A 847 23.02 -12.44 -42.52
N SER A 848 22.47 -13.58 -42.95
CA SER A 848 23.09 -14.47 -43.94
C SER A 848 23.26 -13.79 -45.30
N ILE A 849 22.26 -13.04 -45.77
CA ILE A 849 22.36 -12.26 -47.02
C ILE A 849 23.46 -11.19 -46.90
N ILE A 850 23.54 -10.47 -45.76
CA ILE A 850 24.62 -9.51 -45.51
C ILE A 850 25.98 -10.20 -45.48
N ALA A 851 26.09 -11.37 -44.83
CA ALA A 851 27.35 -12.11 -44.77
C ALA A 851 27.85 -12.49 -46.17
N VAL A 852 26.96 -13.02 -47.03
CA VAL A 852 27.27 -13.32 -48.45
C VAL A 852 27.73 -12.07 -49.19
N LEU A 853 27.05 -10.93 -49.04
CA LEU A 853 27.47 -9.68 -49.68
C LEU A 853 28.82 -9.15 -49.17
N VAL A 854 29.16 -9.38 -47.89
CA VAL A 854 30.46 -9.01 -47.30
C VAL A 854 31.59 -9.92 -47.79
N PHE A 855 31.37 -11.24 -47.87
CA PHE A 855 32.37 -12.16 -48.44
C PHE A 855 32.55 -11.94 -49.94
N ALA A 856 31.46 -11.75 -50.71
CA ALA A 856 31.53 -11.35 -52.12
C ALA A 856 32.33 -10.05 -52.31
N CYS A 857 32.14 -9.04 -51.45
CA CYS A 857 32.95 -7.83 -51.45
C CYS A 857 34.43 -8.15 -51.22
N CYS A 858 34.74 -8.94 -50.18
CA CYS A 858 36.10 -9.38 -49.86
C CYS A 858 36.79 -10.09 -51.05
N TYR A 859 36.08 -10.97 -51.77
CA TYR A 859 36.61 -11.67 -52.94
C TYR A 859 36.78 -10.73 -54.15
N SER A 860 35.85 -9.81 -54.38
CA SER A 860 35.89 -8.84 -55.49
C SER A 860 37.06 -7.85 -55.43
N LEU A 861 37.63 -7.64 -54.24
CA LEU A 861 38.83 -6.82 -54.04
C LEU A 861 40.12 -7.54 -54.49
N PHE A 862 40.10 -8.87 -54.64
CA PHE A 862 41.27 -9.69 -54.96
C PHE A 862 40.99 -10.73 -56.07
N PRO A 863 40.46 -10.32 -57.24
CA PRO A 863 40.02 -11.24 -58.30
C PRO A 863 41.16 -12.12 -58.84
N ASN A 864 42.40 -11.60 -58.78
CA ASN A 864 43.63 -12.30 -59.19
C ASN A 864 43.97 -13.56 -58.36
N GLN A 865 43.20 -13.89 -57.31
CA GLN A 865 43.36 -15.10 -56.50
C GLN A 865 42.52 -16.30 -56.98
N PHE A 866 41.56 -16.05 -57.88
CA PHE A 866 40.62 -17.03 -58.40
C PHE A 866 40.99 -17.43 -59.83
N VAL A 867 40.83 -18.71 -60.15
CA VAL A 867 41.09 -19.28 -61.48
C VAL A 867 39.82 -19.99 -61.95
N TYR A 868 39.37 -19.67 -63.16
CA TYR A 868 38.26 -20.35 -63.80
C TYR A 868 38.72 -21.72 -64.35
N ILE A 869 38.00 -22.78 -64.02
CA ILE A 869 38.26 -24.16 -64.47
C ILE A 869 37.00 -24.69 -65.16
N GLY A 870 36.73 -24.18 -66.36
CA GLY A 870 35.63 -24.62 -67.21
C GLY A 870 36.07 -24.89 -68.66
N PRO A 871 35.15 -25.37 -69.53
CA PRO A 871 35.48 -25.83 -70.88
C PRO A 871 35.74 -24.71 -71.91
N THR A 872 35.63 -23.44 -71.53
CA THR A 872 35.78 -22.28 -72.44
C THR A 872 37.23 -21.85 -72.56
N SER A 873 37.73 -21.73 -73.80
CA SER A 873 39.12 -21.36 -74.11
C SER A 873 39.45 -19.86 -73.96
N THR A 874 38.65 -19.12 -73.20
CA THR A 874 38.74 -17.67 -73.03
C THR A 874 38.98 -17.31 -71.56
N PRO A 875 39.91 -16.39 -71.24
CA PRO A 875 40.15 -15.99 -69.85
C PRO A 875 38.94 -15.22 -69.29
N VAL A 876 38.12 -15.89 -68.49
CA VAL A 876 37.02 -15.28 -67.74
C VAL A 876 37.62 -14.50 -66.57
N LEU A 877 37.28 -13.21 -66.46
CA LEU A 877 37.66 -12.38 -65.31
C LEU A 877 36.70 -12.64 -64.14
N PHE A 878 37.22 -12.74 -62.93
CA PHE A 878 36.41 -12.89 -61.72
C PHE A 878 35.72 -11.56 -61.39
N ASP A 879 34.47 -11.42 -61.81
CA ASP A 879 33.68 -10.19 -61.67
C ASP A 879 32.80 -10.18 -60.40
N TRP A 880 32.06 -9.09 -60.21
CA TRP A 880 31.17 -8.92 -59.05
C TRP A 880 30.07 -9.99 -58.99
N THR A 881 29.52 -10.38 -60.14
CA THR A 881 28.53 -11.45 -60.26
C THR A 881 29.11 -12.82 -59.89
N SER A 882 30.33 -13.11 -60.34
CA SER A 882 31.10 -14.31 -59.95
C SER A 882 31.42 -14.30 -58.46
N SER A 883 31.71 -13.12 -57.89
CA SER A 883 32.00 -12.94 -56.46
C SER A 883 30.77 -13.27 -55.58
N ILE A 884 29.58 -12.79 -55.95
CA ILE A 884 28.32 -13.13 -55.27
C ILE A 884 28.01 -14.61 -55.42
N TYR A 885 28.11 -15.16 -56.64
CA TYR A 885 27.82 -16.58 -56.91
C TYR A 885 28.73 -17.51 -56.11
N PHE A 886 30.05 -17.25 -56.11
CA PHE A 886 31.04 -18.02 -55.37
C PHE A 886 30.81 -17.96 -53.85
N SER A 887 30.52 -16.77 -53.31
CA SER A 887 30.19 -16.59 -51.90
C SER A 887 28.90 -17.34 -51.51
N MET A 888 27.82 -17.19 -52.29
CA MET A 888 26.56 -17.88 -52.04
C MET A 888 26.72 -19.42 -52.05
N ALA A 889 27.51 -19.95 -52.99
CA ALA A 889 27.82 -21.38 -53.07
C ALA A 889 28.69 -21.88 -51.90
N THR A 890 29.62 -21.05 -51.41
CA THR A 890 30.48 -21.36 -50.26
C THR A 890 29.69 -21.31 -48.95
N PHE A 891 28.88 -20.27 -48.74
CA PHE A 891 28.04 -20.08 -47.56
C PHE A 891 26.95 -21.16 -47.45
N THR A 892 26.38 -21.62 -48.56
CA THR A 892 25.44 -22.76 -48.57
C THR A 892 26.14 -24.12 -48.49
N THR A 893 27.49 -24.16 -48.50
CA THR A 893 28.33 -25.37 -48.56
C THR A 893 28.05 -26.30 -49.74
N MET A 894 27.43 -25.77 -50.79
CA MET A 894 26.96 -26.56 -51.93
C MET A 894 28.12 -27.02 -52.84
N GLY A 895 29.18 -26.21 -52.93
CA GLY A 895 30.49 -26.57 -53.51
C GLY A 895 30.50 -26.79 -55.03
N PHE A 896 31.14 -25.87 -55.77
CA PHE A 896 31.27 -25.96 -57.24
C PHE A 896 32.72 -25.81 -57.72
N GLY A 897 33.05 -26.49 -58.83
CA GLY A 897 34.42 -26.61 -59.35
C GLY A 897 34.86 -25.53 -60.34
N ASP A 898 33.93 -24.71 -60.83
CA ASP A 898 34.16 -23.73 -61.90
C ASP A 898 35.14 -22.60 -61.51
N TRP A 899 35.21 -22.25 -60.22
CA TRP A 899 36.10 -21.22 -59.70
C TRP A 899 36.92 -21.78 -58.53
N VAL A 900 38.24 -21.85 -58.70
CA VAL A 900 39.13 -22.46 -57.71
C VAL A 900 40.21 -21.48 -57.28
N LEU A 901 40.50 -21.45 -55.97
CA LEU A 901 41.56 -20.62 -55.39
C LEU A 901 42.94 -21.17 -55.80
N GLN A 902 43.83 -20.25 -56.18
CA GLN A 902 45.22 -20.59 -56.52
C GLN A 902 45.90 -21.47 -55.44
N PRO A 903 46.83 -22.37 -55.84
CA PRO A 903 47.69 -23.06 -54.89
C PRO A 903 48.39 -22.04 -54.00
N TYR A 904 48.38 -22.30 -52.69
CA TYR A 904 48.94 -21.44 -51.63
C TYR A 904 48.23 -20.08 -51.36
N SER A 905 47.06 -19.79 -51.95
CA SER A 905 46.30 -18.58 -51.62
C SER A 905 45.82 -18.54 -50.15
N PHE A 906 46.01 -17.40 -49.48
CA PHE A 906 45.51 -17.14 -48.12
C PHE A 906 43.97 -17.18 -48.03
N PHE A 907 43.26 -16.90 -49.13
CA PHE A 907 41.78 -16.90 -49.17
C PHE A 907 41.16 -18.26 -48.81
N ARG A 908 41.95 -19.35 -48.81
CA ARG A 908 41.52 -20.68 -48.32
C ARG A 908 41.00 -20.63 -46.88
N PHE A 909 41.57 -19.77 -46.03
CA PHE A 909 41.07 -19.56 -44.66
C PHE A 909 39.77 -18.75 -44.64
N VAL A 910 39.62 -17.76 -45.53
CA VAL A 910 38.40 -16.94 -45.64
C VAL A 910 37.21 -17.81 -46.10
N VAL A 911 37.42 -18.64 -47.12
CA VAL A 911 36.44 -19.62 -47.63
C VAL A 911 36.03 -20.63 -46.55
N ALA A 912 36.99 -21.13 -45.76
CA ALA A 912 36.71 -22.04 -44.65
C ALA A 912 35.88 -21.37 -43.53
N ILE A 913 36.15 -20.09 -43.24
CA ILE A 913 35.37 -19.30 -42.27
C ILE A 913 33.95 -19.04 -42.81
N GLU A 914 33.80 -18.67 -44.08
CA GLU A 914 32.50 -18.45 -44.71
C GLU A 914 31.62 -19.71 -44.66
N ALA A 915 32.17 -20.86 -45.07
CA ALA A 915 31.47 -22.14 -45.01
C ALA A 915 31.05 -22.51 -43.57
N PHE A 916 31.92 -22.28 -42.59
CA PHE A 916 31.61 -22.53 -41.18
C PHE A 916 30.50 -21.61 -40.64
N VAL A 917 30.56 -20.31 -40.97
CA VAL A 917 29.50 -19.34 -40.62
C VAL A 917 28.18 -19.72 -41.29
N GLY A 918 28.22 -20.17 -42.54
CA GLY A 918 27.06 -20.62 -43.30
C GLY A 918 26.34 -21.82 -42.69
N ILE A 919 27.08 -22.88 -42.34
CA ILE A 919 26.53 -24.04 -41.61
C ILE A 919 25.85 -23.58 -40.32
N PHE A 920 26.54 -22.77 -39.51
CA PHE A 920 26.03 -22.33 -38.22
C PHE A 920 24.78 -21.44 -38.36
N ALA A 921 24.76 -20.54 -39.34
CA ALA A 921 23.61 -19.70 -39.65
C ALA A 921 22.40 -20.51 -40.11
N MET A 922 22.59 -21.53 -40.95
CA MET A 922 21.51 -22.42 -41.40
C MET A 922 20.95 -23.27 -40.25
N VAL A 923 21.81 -23.85 -39.41
CA VAL A 923 21.38 -24.61 -38.22
C VAL A 923 20.59 -23.72 -37.24
N LEU A 924 21.05 -22.49 -36.98
CA LEU A 924 20.32 -21.53 -36.15
C LEU A 924 18.99 -21.09 -36.79
N PHE A 925 18.96 -20.85 -38.10
CA PHE A 925 17.74 -20.48 -38.82
C PHE A 925 16.68 -21.58 -38.71
N VAL A 926 17.03 -22.84 -39.01
CA VAL A 926 16.12 -23.98 -38.89
C VAL A 926 15.65 -24.14 -37.45
N ALA A 927 16.55 -24.09 -36.46
CA ALA A 927 16.17 -24.23 -35.05
C ALA A 927 15.22 -23.13 -34.55
N ALA A 928 15.45 -21.86 -34.96
CA ALA A 928 14.59 -20.74 -34.59
C ALA A 928 13.25 -20.75 -35.34
N PHE A 929 13.26 -21.10 -36.63
CA PHE A 929 12.06 -21.20 -37.46
C PHE A 929 11.15 -22.35 -37.00
N THR A 930 11.71 -23.55 -36.83
CA THR A 930 10.99 -24.72 -36.29
C THR A 930 10.43 -24.44 -34.89
N ARG A 931 11.19 -23.77 -34.01
CA ARG A 931 10.68 -23.34 -32.69
C ARG A 931 9.47 -22.40 -32.81
N LYS A 932 9.49 -21.44 -33.73
CA LYS A 932 8.37 -20.50 -33.90
C LYS A 932 7.14 -21.21 -34.47
N VAL A 933 7.30 -22.02 -35.53
CA VAL A 933 6.20 -22.75 -36.19
C VAL A 933 5.56 -23.81 -35.29
N ILE A 934 6.28 -24.38 -34.32
CA ILE A 934 5.72 -25.32 -33.32
C ILE A 934 4.94 -24.60 -32.20
N ARG A 935 5.07 -23.26 -32.09
CA ARG A 935 4.46 -22.43 -31.04
C ARG A 935 3.37 -21.48 -31.54
N SER A 936 3.23 -21.30 -32.85
CA SER A 936 2.19 -20.51 -33.51
C SER A 936 1.00 -21.38 -33.91
#